data_AF-A0A7X3P3M6-F1
#
_entry.id   AF-A0A7X3P3M6-F1
#
_cell.length_a   1.000
_cell.length_b   1.000
_cell.length_c   1.000
_cell.angle_alpha   90.00
_cell.angle_beta   90.00
_cell.angle_gamma   90.00
#
_symmetry.space_group_name_H-M   'P 1'
#
loop_
_entity.id
_entity.type
_entity.pdbx_description
1 polymer ?
#
loop_
_entity_poly.entity_id
_entity_poly.type
_entity_poly.pdbx_seq_one_letter_code
_entity_poly.pdbx_strand_id
1 'polypeptide(L)'
;MKVTQILSLFPKNKSELLRFSWQETPAGIQFTALSGNLSLTEYANTLPPDAYQAQAQWLLLKEFIDNGQAELSDTAVHIPFEEVCRLTSVEQELLGLPEPYPFELEIRSHGTLNQSEFLYNYQFLKPDGKPLHPTRIGCVLRLTDAWVYLLTHEQFALLEELDAFNAREVEDKNFEANLIEFAKIKGLAKETGSVLDRYLNQEEVVAPKTLRLRLRESGDSVEIIPDAADIDSEKFEEVFDKFPNPETTYNLPQPNGGRTRVLFQEKQKETLQTLKHYRRVSREQLAEIAEQPQLHFDPEVVELDPTDEMPSFSERVREIGIYKPRIYPFVSPYKSQWIPGILVEDESGTQTKLQVKTAEEFTDLKRVIHEAKRIGQKRVNWRGQEFPVPDLEKHLPFIEKQLKHRKKPTRTEKEKSETTVLIIEENIEDSHFVAPSGSSATEPFRHLLESPTNLKHEFKLLPHQEEGLAWAQQLWENNYPGGLLADDMGLGKTLQVLCFLEWHHAKFRSQESQRKPYLIVAPIALLENWAAEYPKFFDKGSLNFITLYGKALQNFKCDPSDADNLQIPDIEGAERLRELRKRRGALDVKQIQNTNVVLTTYETVRDFQLDLGLIPWATVVIDEAQRIKTPGTLVTNALKALKTDFRLAMTGTPVENSLMDLWCITDFVAPGYLDSGKSFNAEFCLPLKKPETDIRELGERIRERIGVHLKRRLKTDILDDLPEKHVHVDKCQHQMPPTQIERYHAALQAASGNDSATSRPPNQILQLLHRLRDISDHPLLADSQWEQFSATELIGQSAKLMVTIELLENIRAKKEKVILFSERRKTQHLLIYILREYFGLTDIFIVNGGTPGNTQRANSMKMSRQQSVDRFQSKQGFNAIIMSPLAAGLGLNITAANHVIHYSRWWNPAKEDQASDRVYRIGQKRPVHIYLPMATHPKFQTFDVILNELLERKRQLSHGTLFPTEQVEVTPKEILEKLQLHPFGNKKGTPLTIIDVDNLDPESFEIFVAALFEKQGYTTEHTPYSGDKGADVVAFENKNRTDGLLIQAKQRKADTKPGPEAIDEVIAAKSFYEEKHGITFTPAVITNRKFNRTAQQDARNKRVTVYERRWMKKSLEKYSVTQTDIDRFKFQAS
;
A
#
# COMPACT_ATOMS: atom_id res chain seq x y z
N MET A 1 -24.38 -9.18 -55.84
CA MET A 1 -25.23 -9.29 -54.61
C MET A 1 -26.03 -8.01 -54.47
N LYS A 2 -27.35 -8.10 -54.29
CA LYS A 2 -28.21 -6.93 -54.03
C LYS A 2 -27.78 -6.30 -52.68
N VAL A 3 -27.82 -4.98 -52.56
CA VAL A 3 -27.46 -4.23 -51.33
C VAL A 3 -28.10 -4.84 -50.06
N THR A 4 -29.32 -5.38 -50.20
CA THR A 4 -30.07 -6.08 -49.16
C THR A 4 -29.44 -7.40 -48.65
N GLN A 5 -28.62 -8.11 -49.42
CA GLN A 5 -27.93 -9.34 -48.99
C GLN A 5 -26.60 -9.06 -48.25
N ILE A 6 -26.01 -7.88 -48.45
CA ILE A 6 -24.82 -7.46 -47.70
C ILE A 6 -25.23 -6.87 -46.35
N LEU A 7 -26.35 -6.14 -46.30
CA LEU A 7 -26.91 -5.58 -45.07
C LEU A 7 -27.38 -6.66 -44.07
N SER A 8 -27.69 -7.89 -44.50
CA SER A 8 -28.09 -8.97 -43.57
C SER A 8 -26.94 -9.58 -42.75
N LEU A 9 -25.69 -9.16 -42.97
CA LEU A 9 -24.51 -9.64 -42.23
C LEU A 9 -24.17 -8.77 -41.01
N PHE A 10 -24.95 -7.72 -40.74
CA PHE A 10 -24.66 -6.73 -39.70
C PHE A 10 -25.82 -6.66 -38.67
N PRO A 11 -25.57 -6.19 -37.43
CA PRO A 11 -26.61 -6.03 -36.44
C PRO A 11 -27.56 -4.88 -36.83
N LYS A 12 -28.87 -5.15 -36.91
CA LYS A 12 -29.89 -4.09 -37.03
C LYS A 12 -29.96 -3.32 -35.71
N ASN A 13 -30.27 -2.01 -35.77
CA ASN A 13 -30.65 -1.25 -34.58
C ASN A 13 -31.73 -2.00 -33.79
N LYS A 14 -31.48 -2.27 -32.51
CA LYS A 14 -32.47 -2.89 -31.61
C LYS A 14 -33.61 -1.90 -31.43
N SER A 15 -34.78 -2.18 -32.01
CA SER A 15 -36.00 -1.42 -31.72
C SER A 15 -36.61 -1.90 -30.40
N GLU A 16 -35.99 -1.54 -29.28
CA GLU A 16 -36.66 -1.65 -27.98
C GLU A 16 -37.22 -0.29 -27.57
N LEU A 17 -38.35 -0.31 -26.85
CA LEU A 17 -39.15 0.84 -26.44
C LEU A 17 -38.37 1.77 -25.49
N LEU A 18 -37.47 2.58 -26.04
CA LEU A 18 -36.80 3.66 -25.31
C LEU A 18 -37.80 4.80 -25.10
N ARG A 19 -37.89 5.31 -23.86
CA ARG A 19 -38.85 6.39 -23.52
C ARG A 19 -38.33 7.81 -23.82
N PHE A 20 -37.03 7.93 -24.11
CA PHE A 20 -36.40 9.13 -24.68
C PHE A 20 -36.01 8.85 -26.12
N SER A 21 -36.32 9.79 -27.03
CA SER A 21 -35.88 9.77 -28.42
C SER A 21 -34.69 10.71 -28.60
N TRP A 22 -33.77 10.38 -29.49
CA TRP A 22 -32.65 11.25 -29.84
C TRP A 22 -32.73 11.69 -31.31
N GLN A 23 -32.16 12.86 -31.61
CA GLN A 23 -32.03 13.39 -32.97
C GLN A 23 -30.70 14.12 -33.14
N GLU A 24 -30.12 14.08 -34.35
CA GLU A 24 -28.90 14.84 -34.66
C GLU A 24 -29.24 16.32 -34.88
N THR A 25 -28.40 17.22 -34.36
CA THR A 25 -28.45 18.67 -34.59
C THR A 25 -27.08 19.17 -35.05
N PRO A 26 -26.95 20.36 -35.66
CA PRO A 26 -25.65 20.90 -36.07
C PRO A 26 -24.64 21.04 -34.92
N ALA A 27 -25.10 21.14 -33.67
CA ALA A 27 -24.25 21.33 -32.50
C ALA A 27 -23.97 20.04 -31.70
N GLY A 28 -24.68 18.93 -31.98
CA GLY A 28 -24.61 17.71 -31.16
C GLY A 28 -25.84 16.82 -31.26
N ILE A 29 -26.03 15.93 -30.29
CA ILE A 29 -27.21 15.05 -30.21
C ILE A 29 -28.18 15.59 -29.17
N GLN A 30 -29.44 15.72 -29.57
CA GLN A 30 -30.53 16.19 -28.71
C GLN A 30 -31.41 15.01 -28.28
N PHE A 31 -31.69 14.90 -26.97
CA PHE A 31 -32.58 13.90 -26.37
C PHE A 31 -33.89 14.55 -25.91
N THR A 32 -35.03 14.00 -26.32
CA THR A 32 -36.40 14.50 -25.99
C THR A 32 -37.26 13.42 -25.37
N ALA A 33 -38.14 13.78 -24.44
CA ALA A 33 -39.14 12.86 -23.89
C ALA A 33 -40.29 12.63 -24.90
N LEU A 34 -40.84 11.40 -24.95
CA LEU A 34 -41.93 11.05 -25.88
C LEU A 34 -43.28 11.74 -25.59
N SER A 35 -43.51 12.25 -24.37
CA SER A 35 -44.76 12.97 -24.03
C SER A 35 -44.57 14.47 -24.27
N GLY A 36 -44.92 14.92 -25.48
CA GLY A 36 -44.59 16.26 -26.00
C GLY A 36 -45.18 17.50 -25.29
N ASN A 37 -45.56 17.46 -24.01
CA ASN A 37 -46.12 18.59 -23.26
C ASN A 37 -45.64 18.73 -21.79
N LEU A 38 -44.68 17.91 -21.30
CA LEU A 38 -44.15 18.00 -19.93
C LEU A 38 -42.67 18.43 -19.95
N SER A 39 -42.23 19.19 -18.95
CA SER A 39 -40.79 19.44 -18.77
C SER A 39 -40.07 18.12 -18.45
N LEU A 40 -38.80 17.98 -18.84
CA LEU A 40 -38.04 16.73 -18.63
C LEU A 40 -37.97 16.30 -17.16
N THR A 41 -37.87 17.28 -16.25
CA THR A 41 -37.92 17.08 -14.80
C THR A 41 -39.26 16.57 -14.31
N GLU A 42 -40.37 17.07 -14.87
CA GLU A 42 -41.72 16.57 -14.53
C GLU A 42 -41.96 15.19 -15.14
N TYR A 43 -41.53 14.97 -16.38
CA TYR A 43 -41.61 13.67 -17.04
C TYR A 43 -40.88 12.59 -16.23
N ALA A 44 -39.65 12.87 -15.78
CA ALA A 44 -38.89 11.95 -14.94
C ALA A 44 -39.59 11.62 -13.61
N ASN A 45 -40.26 12.59 -12.99
CA ASN A 45 -41.03 12.39 -11.75
C ASN A 45 -42.33 11.60 -11.96
N THR A 46 -42.86 11.57 -13.19
CA THR A 46 -44.05 10.78 -13.56
C THR A 46 -43.71 9.36 -14.01
N LEU A 47 -42.42 8.99 -14.13
CA LEU A 47 -42.02 7.64 -14.49
C LEU A 47 -42.44 6.66 -13.39
N PRO A 48 -43.19 5.59 -13.71
CA PRO A 48 -43.63 4.64 -12.71
C PRO A 48 -42.43 3.89 -12.12
N PRO A 49 -42.53 3.38 -10.87
CA PRO A 49 -41.40 2.79 -10.14
C PRO A 49 -40.75 1.59 -10.84
N ASP A 50 -41.48 0.93 -11.74
CA ASP A 50 -41.08 -0.22 -12.53
C ASP A 50 -40.40 0.14 -13.87
N ALA A 51 -40.32 1.43 -14.24
CA ALA A 51 -39.65 1.91 -15.45
C ALA A 51 -38.13 2.11 -15.25
N TYR A 52 -37.44 1.07 -14.79
CA TYR A 52 -36.01 1.09 -14.42
C TYR A 52 -35.09 1.62 -15.52
N GLN A 53 -35.37 1.29 -16.79
CA GLN A 53 -34.54 1.70 -17.93
C GLN A 53 -34.63 3.22 -18.19
N ALA A 54 -35.84 3.79 -18.12
CA ALA A 54 -36.07 5.22 -18.31
C ALA A 54 -35.51 6.06 -17.14
N GLN A 55 -35.58 5.52 -15.92
CA GLN A 55 -34.97 6.15 -14.75
C GLN A 55 -33.43 6.14 -14.86
N ALA A 56 -32.83 5.05 -15.33
CA ALA A 56 -31.39 4.96 -15.55
C ALA A 56 -30.91 5.92 -16.66
N GLN A 57 -31.66 6.02 -17.76
CA GLN A 57 -31.41 7.01 -18.83
C GLN A 57 -31.42 8.45 -18.31
N TRP A 58 -32.46 8.81 -17.56
CA TRP A 58 -32.56 10.16 -16.98
C TRP A 58 -31.43 10.45 -15.98
N LEU A 59 -31.04 9.47 -15.16
CA LEU A 59 -29.96 9.65 -14.18
C LEU A 59 -28.63 9.96 -14.87
N LEU A 60 -28.35 9.26 -15.99
CA LEU A 60 -27.16 9.48 -16.80
C LEU A 60 -27.17 10.84 -17.50
N LEU A 61 -28.30 11.22 -18.14
CA LEU A 61 -28.46 12.54 -18.74
C LEU A 61 -28.29 13.67 -17.71
N LYS A 62 -28.84 13.47 -16.50
CA LYS A 62 -28.69 14.42 -15.38
C LYS A 62 -27.24 14.53 -14.90
N GLU A 63 -26.51 13.42 -14.87
CA GLU A 63 -25.08 13.43 -14.53
C GLU A 63 -24.27 14.27 -15.52
N PHE A 64 -24.53 14.17 -16.83
CA PHE A 64 -23.88 15.03 -17.83
C PHE A 64 -24.21 16.51 -17.66
N ILE A 65 -25.47 16.83 -17.31
CA ILE A 65 -25.88 18.21 -17.01
C ILE A 65 -25.15 18.74 -15.76
N ASP A 66 -25.15 17.96 -14.67
CA ASP A 66 -24.52 18.34 -13.40
C ASP A 66 -23.00 18.53 -13.54
N ASN A 67 -22.37 17.84 -14.50
CA ASN A 67 -20.95 17.95 -14.83
C ASN A 67 -20.62 19.05 -15.87
N GLY A 68 -21.63 19.76 -16.41
CA GLY A 68 -21.44 20.78 -17.45
C GLY A 68 -21.07 20.22 -18.83
N GLN A 69 -21.33 18.93 -19.06
CA GLN A 69 -21.06 18.22 -20.32
C GLN A 69 -22.28 18.17 -21.25
N ALA A 70 -23.45 18.61 -20.76
CA ALA A 70 -24.69 18.70 -21.52
C ALA A 70 -25.49 19.94 -21.12
N GLU A 71 -26.23 20.51 -22.06
CA GLU A 71 -27.11 21.66 -21.83
C GLU A 71 -28.57 21.21 -21.74
N LEU A 72 -29.28 21.65 -20.68
CA LEU A 72 -30.70 21.38 -20.50
C LEU A 72 -31.54 22.53 -21.07
N SER A 73 -32.47 22.21 -21.95
CA SER A 73 -33.60 23.07 -22.34
C SER A 73 -34.89 22.55 -21.70
N ASP A 74 -35.97 23.34 -21.76
CA ASP A 74 -37.26 23.01 -21.12
C ASP A 74 -37.81 21.62 -21.51
N THR A 75 -37.52 21.16 -22.74
CA THR A 75 -38.04 19.90 -23.30
C THR A 75 -36.98 18.94 -23.82
N ALA A 76 -35.70 19.32 -23.80
CA ALA A 76 -34.62 18.51 -24.37
C ALA A 76 -33.27 18.67 -23.65
N VAL A 77 -32.45 17.60 -23.68
CA VAL A 77 -31.04 17.64 -23.27
C VAL A 77 -30.17 17.62 -24.53
N HIS A 78 -29.21 18.53 -24.62
CA HIS A 78 -28.28 18.62 -25.73
C HIS A 78 -26.87 18.20 -25.30
N ILE A 79 -26.27 17.26 -26.03
CA ILE A 79 -24.92 16.75 -25.78
C ILE A 79 -24.04 17.05 -27.01
N PRO A 80 -22.94 17.81 -26.88
CA PRO A 80 -22.01 18.08 -27.99
C PRO A 80 -21.42 16.79 -28.61
N PHE A 81 -21.11 16.81 -29.91
CA PHE A 81 -20.57 15.62 -30.61
C PHE A 81 -19.30 15.07 -29.98
N GLU A 82 -18.42 15.94 -29.49
CA GLU A 82 -17.17 15.53 -28.84
C GLU A 82 -17.42 14.74 -27.55
N GLU A 83 -18.44 15.11 -26.78
CA GLU A 83 -18.85 14.39 -25.56
C GLU A 83 -19.56 13.07 -25.89
N VAL A 84 -20.35 13.02 -26.96
CA VAL A 84 -20.98 11.78 -27.46
C VAL A 84 -19.92 10.73 -27.84
N CYS A 85 -18.84 11.14 -28.51
CA CYS A 85 -17.76 10.25 -28.89
C CYS A 85 -16.97 9.67 -27.71
N ARG A 86 -17.07 10.27 -26.52
CA ARG A 86 -16.39 9.83 -25.29
C ARG A 86 -17.22 8.85 -24.45
N LEU A 87 -18.47 8.62 -24.83
CA LEU A 87 -19.37 7.70 -24.12
C LEU A 87 -18.85 6.26 -24.18
N THR A 88 -18.95 5.55 -23.06
CA THR A 88 -18.66 4.11 -22.98
C THR A 88 -19.75 3.30 -23.68
N SER A 89 -19.43 2.05 -24.07
CA SER A 89 -20.39 1.15 -24.71
C SER A 89 -21.65 0.91 -23.86
N VAL A 90 -21.53 0.92 -22.53
CA VAL A 90 -22.66 0.77 -21.60
C VAL A 90 -23.55 2.02 -21.61
N GLU A 91 -22.96 3.22 -21.67
CA GLU A 91 -23.70 4.48 -21.72
C GLU A 91 -24.39 4.66 -23.07
N GLN A 92 -23.71 4.31 -24.17
CA GLN A 92 -24.30 4.30 -25.51
C GLN A 92 -25.50 3.34 -25.60
N GLU A 93 -25.36 2.12 -25.06
CA GLU A 93 -26.47 1.16 -25.00
C GLU A 93 -27.61 1.67 -24.12
N LEU A 94 -27.29 2.30 -22.97
CA LEU A 94 -28.30 2.86 -22.08
C LEU A 94 -29.07 4.01 -22.73
N LEU A 95 -28.39 4.90 -23.46
CA LEU A 95 -29.00 6.03 -24.17
C LEU A 95 -29.66 5.63 -25.51
N GLY A 96 -29.51 4.38 -25.93
CA GLY A 96 -30.05 3.89 -27.20
C GLY A 96 -29.38 4.50 -28.43
N LEU A 97 -28.10 4.86 -28.29
CA LEU A 97 -27.28 5.35 -29.38
C LEU A 97 -26.77 4.18 -30.25
N PRO A 98 -26.48 4.40 -31.54
CA PRO A 98 -25.98 3.36 -32.43
C PRO A 98 -24.57 2.88 -32.05
N GLU A 99 -24.21 1.66 -32.48
CA GLU A 99 -22.87 1.14 -32.26
C GLU A 99 -21.80 1.93 -33.05
N PRO A 100 -20.53 1.93 -32.58
CA PRO A 100 -19.43 2.54 -33.31
C PRO A 100 -19.22 1.93 -34.70
N TYR A 101 -18.76 2.73 -35.66
CA TYR A 101 -18.45 2.30 -37.01
C TYR A 101 -17.28 1.31 -36.99
N PRO A 102 -17.51 0.03 -37.32
CA PRO A 102 -16.56 -1.03 -37.00
C PRO A 102 -15.59 -1.34 -38.17
N PHE A 103 -15.56 -0.51 -39.21
CA PHE A 103 -14.81 -0.78 -40.43
C PHE A 103 -13.77 0.28 -40.74
N GLU A 104 -12.88 -0.03 -41.69
CA GLU A 104 -11.75 0.82 -42.05
C GLU A 104 -12.18 2.09 -42.81
N LEU A 105 -11.38 3.14 -42.63
CA LEU A 105 -11.43 4.39 -43.38
C LEU A 105 -10.28 4.40 -44.37
N GLU A 106 -10.55 4.71 -45.64
CA GLU A 106 -9.51 4.92 -46.65
C GLU A 106 -9.34 6.42 -46.94
N ILE A 107 -8.11 6.91 -46.84
CA ILE A 107 -7.73 8.29 -47.16
C ILE A 107 -6.88 8.28 -48.44
N ARG A 108 -7.30 9.09 -49.41
CA ARG A 108 -6.66 9.26 -50.72
C ARG A 108 -6.23 10.69 -50.92
N SER A 109 -5.07 10.85 -51.53
CA SER A 109 -4.57 12.12 -52.01
C SER A 109 -5.21 12.49 -53.34
N HIS A 110 -5.50 13.78 -53.51
CA HIS A 110 -5.82 14.37 -54.80
C HIS A 110 -4.79 15.47 -55.10
N GLY A 111 -3.84 15.18 -55.98
CA GLY A 111 -2.68 16.02 -56.24
C GLY A 111 -1.47 15.61 -55.40
N THR A 112 -0.44 16.44 -55.38
CA THR A 112 0.79 16.22 -54.60
C THR A 112 0.97 17.31 -53.55
N LEU A 113 1.61 16.98 -52.41
CA LEU A 113 1.75 17.90 -51.26
C LEU A 113 2.44 19.25 -51.59
N ASN A 114 3.16 19.34 -52.72
CA ASN A 114 3.80 20.56 -53.23
C ASN A 114 2.86 21.49 -54.02
N GLN A 115 1.63 21.07 -54.30
CA GLN A 115 0.63 21.87 -55.01
C GLN A 115 -0.30 22.54 -54.01
N SER A 116 -0.69 23.78 -54.29
CA SER A 116 -1.65 24.52 -53.47
C SER A 116 -3.09 24.00 -53.63
N GLU A 117 -3.37 23.29 -54.71
CA GLU A 117 -4.64 22.61 -54.97
C GLU A 117 -4.75 21.22 -54.32
N PHE A 118 -3.78 20.83 -53.48
CA PHE A 118 -3.78 19.52 -52.82
C PHE A 118 -4.97 19.38 -51.86
N LEU A 119 -5.66 18.23 -51.94
CA LEU A 119 -6.82 17.90 -51.11
C LEU A 119 -6.78 16.44 -50.67
N TYR A 120 -7.40 16.17 -49.51
CA TYR A 120 -7.66 14.81 -49.04
C TYR A 120 -9.08 14.40 -49.41
N ASN A 121 -9.23 13.19 -49.95
CA ASN A 121 -10.51 12.52 -50.10
C ASN A 121 -10.56 11.33 -49.15
N TYR A 122 -11.66 11.13 -48.46
CA TYR A 122 -11.86 9.95 -47.63
C TYR A 122 -13.08 9.16 -48.07
N GLN A 123 -13.03 7.84 -47.87
CA GLN A 123 -14.17 6.96 -48.09
C GLN A 123 -14.25 5.88 -47.01
N PHE A 124 -15.46 5.53 -46.63
CA PHE A 124 -15.72 4.48 -45.65
C PHE A 124 -15.67 3.13 -46.36
N LEU A 125 -15.02 2.12 -45.78
CA LEU A 125 -14.92 0.79 -46.38
C LEU A 125 -15.84 -0.20 -45.70
N LYS A 126 -16.38 -1.13 -46.48
CA LYS A 126 -17.01 -2.35 -45.98
C LYS A 126 -15.94 -3.35 -45.53
N PRO A 127 -16.29 -4.38 -44.73
CA PRO A 127 -15.33 -5.43 -44.38
C PRO A 127 -14.86 -6.26 -45.58
N ASP A 128 -15.52 -6.17 -46.74
CA ASP A 128 -15.03 -6.75 -48.01
C ASP A 128 -14.12 -5.79 -48.81
N GLY A 129 -13.72 -4.66 -48.22
CA GLY A 129 -12.81 -3.66 -48.79
C GLY A 129 -13.45 -2.73 -49.82
N LYS A 130 -14.77 -2.79 -50.05
CA LYS A 130 -15.46 -1.93 -51.03
C LYS A 130 -15.91 -0.60 -50.43
N PRO A 131 -15.92 0.49 -51.21
CA PRO A 131 -16.36 1.80 -50.73
C PRO A 131 -17.84 1.82 -50.34
N LEU A 132 -18.12 2.67 -49.37
CA LEU A 132 -19.41 3.00 -48.79
C LEU A 132 -19.54 4.52 -48.73
N HIS A 133 -20.71 5.05 -49.09
CA HIS A 133 -20.99 6.48 -49.13
C HIS A 133 -22.10 6.83 -48.14
N PRO A 134 -21.83 6.85 -46.82
CA PRO A 134 -22.80 7.29 -45.82
C PRO A 134 -22.93 8.82 -45.83
N THR A 135 -24.06 9.33 -45.33
CA THR A 135 -24.21 10.74 -44.96
C THR A 135 -23.63 10.94 -43.56
N ARG A 136 -22.64 11.83 -43.42
CA ARG A 136 -22.00 12.20 -42.14
C ARG A 136 -22.61 13.49 -41.59
N ILE A 137 -23.05 13.47 -40.34
CA ILE A 137 -23.44 14.66 -39.58
C ILE A 137 -22.71 14.61 -38.23
N GLY A 138 -21.66 15.42 -38.07
CA GLY A 138 -20.79 15.35 -36.89
C GLY A 138 -20.21 13.95 -36.69
N CYS A 139 -20.46 13.35 -35.52
CA CYS A 139 -20.03 12.00 -35.19
C CYS A 139 -20.99 10.90 -35.68
N VAL A 140 -22.10 11.23 -36.35
CA VAL A 140 -23.12 10.25 -36.78
C VAL A 140 -22.98 9.93 -38.26
N LEU A 141 -22.95 8.63 -38.58
CA LEU A 141 -22.92 8.11 -39.95
C LEU A 141 -24.23 7.41 -40.29
N ARG A 142 -24.94 7.91 -41.29
CA ARG A 142 -26.20 7.33 -41.77
C ARG A 142 -26.02 6.69 -43.14
N LEU A 143 -26.18 5.36 -43.23
CA LEU A 143 -26.21 4.66 -44.51
C LEU A 143 -27.64 4.61 -45.08
N THR A 144 -28.60 4.31 -44.22
CA THR A 144 -30.06 4.33 -44.46
C THR A 144 -30.75 4.52 -43.10
N ASP A 145 -32.07 4.73 -43.07
CA ASP A 145 -32.81 4.88 -41.80
C ASP A 145 -32.73 3.65 -40.86
N ALA A 146 -32.37 2.48 -41.39
CA ALA A 146 -32.19 1.26 -40.61
C ALA A 146 -30.73 1.00 -40.17
N TRP A 147 -29.78 1.80 -40.66
CA TRP A 147 -28.34 1.56 -40.53
C TRP A 147 -27.63 2.88 -40.20
N VAL A 148 -27.46 3.13 -38.91
CA VAL A 148 -26.81 4.32 -38.36
C VAL A 148 -25.65 3.84 -37.47
N TYR A 149 -24.52 4.53 -37.52
CA TYR A 149 -23.32 4.24 -36.73
C TYR A 149 -22.78 5.52 -36.11
N LEU A 150 -22.00 5.38 -35.03
CA LEU A 150 -21.22 6.47 -34.45
C LEU A 150 -19.75 6.38 -34.85
N LEU A 151 -19.10 7.50 -35.11
CA LEU A 151 -17.64 7.58 -35.21
C LEU A 151 -17.03 7.43 -33.81
N THR A 152 -15.90 6.72 -33.72
CA THR A 152 -15.09 6.78 -32.50
C THR A 152 -14.50 8.19 -32.33
N HIS A 153 -14.00 8.51 -31.14
CA HIS A 153 -13.38 9.80 -30.87
C HIS A 153 -12.22 10.10 -31.84
N GLU A 154 -11.36 9.10 -32.07
CA GLU A 154 -10.19 9.20 -32.94
C GLU A 154 -10.61 9.36 -34.41
N GLN A 155 -11.63 8.60 -34.85
CA GLN A 155 -12.17 8.71 -36.21
C GLN A 155 -12.83 10.07 -36.45
N PHE A 156 -13.56 10.59 -35.46
CA PHE A 156 -14.18 11.92 -35.54
C PHE A 156 -13.11 13.01 -35.64
N ALA A 157 -12.10 12.98 -34.76
CA ALA A 157 -10.99 13.94 -34.78
C ALA A 157 -10.25 13.93 -36.14
N LEU A 158 -9.94 12.75 -36.68
CA LEU A 158 -9.28 12.62 -37.98
C LEU A 158 -10.10 13.27 -39.11
N LEU A 159 -11.41 13.00 -39.19
CA LEU A 159 -12.26 13.55 -40.24
C LEU A 159 -12.44 15.06 -40.11
N GLU A 160 -12.52 15.60 -38.89
CA GLU A 160 -12.58 17.05 -38.67
C GLU A 160 -11.28 17.74 -39.13
N GLU A 161 -10.11 17.14 -38.89
CA GLU A 161 -8.83 17.69 -39.36
C GLU A 161 -8.70 17.63 -40.89
N LEU A 162 -9.18 16.56 -41.54
CA LEU A 162 -9.22 16.46 -42.99
C LEU A 162 -10.12 17.54 -43.60
N ASP A 163 -11.31 17.76 -43.03
CA ASP A 163 -12.25 18.76 -43.50
C ASP A 163 -11.73 20.18 -43.26
N ALA A 164 -11.11 20.43 -42.10
CA ALA A 164 -10.48 21.70 -41.78
C ALA A 164 -9.31 22.02 -42.74
N PHE A 165 -8.49 21.03 -43.10
CA PHE A 165 -7.43 21.21 -44.10
C PHE A 165 -8.01 21.53 -45.48
N ASN A 166 -9.01 20.77 -45.91
CA ASN A 166 -9.65 20.95 -47.21
C ASN A 166 -10.31 22.32 -47.35
N ALA A 167 -10.90 22.85 -46.26
CA ALA A 167 -11.58 24.15 -46.22
C ALA A 167 -10.65 25.38 -46.23
N ARG A 168 -9.32 25.22 -46.11
CA ARG A 168 -8.38 26.36 -46.17
C ARG A 168 -8.33 27.00 -47.56
N GLU A 169 -8.11 28.32 -47.57
CA GLU A 169 -7.87 29.09 -48.80
C GLU A 169 -6.58 28.61 -49.50
N VAL A 170 -6.55 28.73 -50.84
CA VAL A 170 -5.42 28.24 -51.67
C VAL A 170 -4.11 28.98 -51.34
N GLU A 171 -4.20 30.22 -50.90
CA GLU A 171 -3.07 31.09 -50.52
C GLU A 171 -2.36 30.59 -49.25
N ASP A 172 -3.06 29.87 -48.37
CA ASP A 172 -2.53 29.32 -47.12
C ASP A 172 -1.94 27.90 -47.30
N LYS A 173 -2.15 27.27 -48.46
CA LYS A 173 -1.70 25.91 -48.79
C LYS A 173 -0.37 25.95 -49.54
N ASN A 174 0.71 26.35 -48.86
CA ASN A 174 2.06 26.21 -49.41
C ASN A 174 2.69 24.86 -49.04
N PHE A 175 3.77 24.49 -49.72
CA PHE A 175 4.42 23.18 -49.56
C PHE A 175 4.83 22.88 -48.11
N GLU A 176 5.33 23.87 -47.37
CA GLU A 176 5.77 23.68 -45.97
C GLU A 176 4.56 23.54 -45.04
N ALA A 177 3.53 24.38 -45.21
CA ALA A 177 2.27 24.30 -44.46
C ALA A 177 1.56 22.96 -44.69
N ASN A 178 1.54 22.47 -45.92
CA ASN A 178 0.95 21.18 -46.28
C ASN A 178 1.66 20.01 -45.60
N LEU A 179 2.99 20.07 -45.45
CA LEU A 179 3.78 19.03 -44.79
C LEU A 179 3.53 18.97 -43.27
N ILE A 180 3.38 20.12 -42.61
CA ILE A 180 3.08 20.21 -41.16
C ILE A 180 1.72 19.57 -40.86
N GLU A 181 0.69 19.94 -41.63
CA GLU A 181 -0.65 19.38 -41.45
C GLU A 181 -0.70 17.90 -41.80
N PHE A 182 0.01 17.49 -42.85
CA PHE A 182 0.10 16.08 -43.20
C PHE A 182 0.71 15.24 -42.08
N ALA A 183 1.71 15.73 -41.35
CA ALA A 183 2.27 15.03 -40.20
C ALA A 183 1.22 14.77 -39.10
N LYS A 184 0.39 15.78 -38.80
CA LYS A 184 -0.73 15.66 -37.84
C LYS A 184 -1.78 14.65 -38.31
N ILE A 185 -2.22 14.76 -39.57
CA ILE A 185 -3.22 13.87 -40.18
C ILE A 185 -2.71 12.43 -40.24
N LYS A 186 -1.43 12.21 -40.58
CA LYS A 186 -0.82 10.88 -40.65
C LYS A 186 -0.72 10.23 -39.27
N GLY A 187 -0.45 11.01 -38.22
CA GLY A 187 -0.48 10.55 -36.83
C GLY A 187 -1.87 10.01 -36.44
N LEU A 188 -2.90 10.84 -36.64
CA LEU A 188 -4.29 10.45 -36.37
C LEU A 188 -4.74 9.24 -37.21
N ALA A 189 -4.36 9.17 -38.49
CA ALA A 189 -4.67 8.05 -39.37
C ALA A 189 -4.03 6.72 -38.91
N LYS A 190 -2.87 6.78 -38.26
CA LYS A 190 -2.20 5.60 -37.69
C LYS A 190 -2.93 5.10 -36.44
N GLU A 191 -3.39 6.01 -35.58
CA GLU A 191 -4.15 5.70 -34.37
C GLU A 191 -5.52 5.08 -34.70
N THR A 192 -6.19 5.55 -35.76
CA THR A 192 -7.47 5.01 -36.22
C THR A 192 -7.36 3.72 -37.05
N GLY A 193 -6.14 3.29 -37.39
CA GLY A 193 -5.92 2.17 -38.31
C GLY A 193 -6.43 2.43 -39.73
N SER A 194 -6.43 3.68 -40.18
CA SER A 194 -6.91 4.06 -41.52
C SER A 194 -5.96 3.64 -42.63
N VAL A 195 -6.51 3.24 -43.77
CA VAL A 195 -5.76 2.88 -44.97
C VAL A 195 -5.39 4.15 -45.74
N LEU A 196 -4.10 4.43 -45.84
CA LEU A 196 -3.59 5.51 -46.69
C LEU A 196 -3.32 4.99 -48.10
N ASP A 197 -3.53 5.83 -49.12
CA ASP A 197 -3.10 5.50 -50.47
C ASP A 197 -1.58 5.32 -50.58
N ARG A 198 -1.12 4.80 -51.72
CA ARG A 198 0.30 4.51 -51.94
C ARG A 198 1.20 5.74 -51.82
N TYR A 199 0.74 6.92 -52.22
CA TYR A 199 1.54 8.15 -52.20
C TYR A 199 1.72 8.63 -50.75
N LEU A 200 0.62 8.80 -50.01
CA LEU A 200 0.64 9.22 -48.61
C LEU A 200 1.37 8.22 -47.70
N ASN A 201 1.26 6.93 -48.00
CA ASN A 201 1.96 5.91 -47.21
C ASN A 201 3.49 5.97 -47.39
N GLN A 202 3.97 6.34 -48.59
CA GLN A 202 5.40 6.42 -48.93
C GLN A 202 6.10 7.71 -48.46
N GLU A 203 5.34 8.76 -48.17
CA GLU A 203 5.85 10.05 -47.71
C GLU A 203 5.87 10.07 -46.18
N GLU A 204 7.04 10.14 -45.56
CA GLU A 204 7.19 10.32 -44.12
C GLU A 204 7.69 11.74 -43.85
N VAL A 205 7.06 12.44 -42.91
CA VAL A 205 7.41 13.82 -42.58
C VAL A 205 7.69 13.90 -41.10
N VAL A 206 8.85 14.46 -40.76
CA VAL A 206 9.30 14.69 -39.39
C VAL A 206 9.61 16.18 -39.26
N ALA A 207 8.96 16.84 -38.30
CA ALA A 207 9.16 18.26 -38.02
C ALA A 207 9.66 18.40 -36.57
N PRO A 208 10.97 18.26 -36.32
CA PRO A 208 11.51 18.37 -34.97
C PRO A 208 11.29 19.78 -34.42
N LYS A 209 10.86 19.88 -33.16
CA LYS A 209 10.66 21.17 -32.48
C LYS A 209 11.97 21.75 -31.95
N THR A 210 12.91 20.89 -31.58
CA THR A 210 14.22 21.25 -31.01
C THR A 210 15.33 20.47 -31.71
N LEU A 211 16.53 21.06 -31.75
CA LEU A 211 17.78 20.41 -32.17
C LEU A 211 18.57 19.99 -30.93
N ARG A 212 19.17 18.80 -30.97
CA ARG A 212 20.12 18.30 -29.97
C ARG A 212 21.54 18.35 -30.54
N LEU A 213 22.53 18.43 -29.65
CA LEU A 213 23.93 18.36 -30.02
C LEU A 213 24.51 17.03 -29.55
N ARG A 214 25.20 16.32 -30.44
CA ARG A 214 25.94 15.10 -30.11
C ARG A 214 27.42 15.35 -30.32
N LEU A 215 28.24 14.91 -29.37
CA LEU A 215 29.69 15.06 -29.44
C LEU A 215 30.35 13.78 -29.93
N ARG A 216 31.34 13.90 -30.83
CA ARG A 216 32.19 12.79 -31.29
C ARG A 216 33.66 13.18 -31.17
N GLU A 217 34.45 12.39 -30.46
CA GLU A 217 35.90 12.61 -30.36
C GLU A 217 36.61 12.28 -31.69
N SER A 218 37.47 13.19 -32.14
CA SER A 218 38.27 13.03 -33.36
C SER A 218 39.69 13.57 -33.12
N GLY A 219 40.55 12.70 -32.57
CA GLY A 219 41.93 13.05 -32.21
C GLY A 219 42.00 14.15 -31.14
N ASP A 220 42.63 15.27 -31.47
CA ASP A 220 42.76 16.44 -30.58
C ASP A 220 41.57 17.42 -30.65
N SER A 221 40.55 17.09 -31.43
CA SER A 221 39.35 17.92 -31.65
C SER A 221 38.07 17.15 -31.33
N VAL A 222 37.00 17.88 -31.01
CA VAL A 222 35.66 17.34 -30.79
C VAL A 222 34.75 17.83 -31.89
N GLU A 223 34.03 16.90 -32.53
CA GLU A 223 33.02 17.21 -33.55
C GLU A 223 31.66 17.39 -32.88
N ILE A 224 30.97 18.50 -33.19
CA ILE A 224 29.59 18.76 -32.75
C ILE A 224 28.66 18.39 -33.90
N ILE A 225 27.81 17.39 -33.70
CA ILE A 225 26.89 16.82 -34.70
C ILE A 225 25.46 17.24 -34.35
N PRO A 226 24.68 17.81 -35.29
CA PRO A 226 23.27 18.08 -35.07
C PRO A 226 22.46 16.79 -35.02
N ASP A 227 21.56 16.69 -34.05
CA ASP A 227 20.65 15.57 -33.86
C ASP A 227 19.23 16.08 -33.57
N ALA A 228 18.22 15.24 -33.73
CA ALA A 228 16.84 15.59 -33.40
C ALA A 228 15.99 14.32 -33.21
N ALA A 229 14.94 14.43 -32.40
CA ALA A 229 14.03 13.31 -32.15
C ALA A 229 13.35 12.83 -33.44
N ASP A 230 13.11 11.51 -33.53
CA ASP A 230 12.39 10.86 -34.62
C ASP A 230 13.08 10.92 -35.99
N ILE A 231 14.39 11.17 -36.03
CA ILE A 231 15.21 11.21 -37.24
C ILE A 231 16.37 10.21 -37.12
N ASP A 232 16.70 9.53 -38.22
CA ASP A 232 17.91 8.72 -38.33
C ASP A 232 19.14 9.64 -38.34
N SER A 233 19.78 9.80 -37.18
CA SER A 233 20.87 10.76 -36.98
C SER A 233 22.08 10.53 -37.89
N GLU A 234 22.41 9.26 -38.21
CA GLU A 234 23.56 8.94 -39.07
C GLU A 234 23.28 9.38 -40.51
N LYS A 235 22.09 9.07 -41.03
CA LYS A 235 21.69 9.52 -42.37
C LYS A 235 21.49 11.03 -42.42
N PHE A 236 20.97 11.62 -41.35
CA PHE A 236 20.82 13.07 -41.28
C PHE A 236 22.18 13.77 -41.29
N GLU A 237 23.16 13.27 -40.53
CA GLU A 237 24.54 13.75 -40.57
C GLU A 237 25.13 13.69 -42.00
N GLU A 238 25.01 12.56 -42.68
CA GLU A 238 25.51 12.39 -44.05
C GLU A 238 24.89 13.38 -45.05
N VAL A 239 23.59 13.63 -44.94
CA VAL A 239 22.88 14.55 -45.82
C VAL A 239 23.21 15.99 -45.42
N PHE A 240 23.17 16.31 -44.14
CA PHE A 240 23.53 17.62 -43.60
C PHE A 240 24.93 18.04 -44.04
N ASP A 241 25.93 17.16 -43.96
CA ASP A 241 27.31 17.44 -44.33
C ASP A 241 27.53 17.68 -45.84
N LYS A 242 26.59 17.25 -46.71
CA LYS A 242 26.62 17.54 -48.14
C LYS A 242 26.17 18.96 -48.49
N PHE A 243 25.41 19.62 -47.62
CA PHE A 243 24.92 20.99 -47.85
C PHE A 243 25.83 22.02 -47.18
N PRO A 244 26.44 22.97 -47.94
CA PRO A 244 27.28 24.03 -47.38
C PRO A 244 26.49 25.01 -46.50
N ASN A 245 25.25 25.30 -46.88
CA ASN A 245 24.31 26.13 -46.14
C ASN A 245 23.11 25.27 -45.72
N PRO A 246 22.57 25.44 -44.51
CA PRO A 246 21.38 24.69 -44.10
C PRO A 246 20.16 25.02 -44.95
N GLU A 247 19.29 24.03 -45.14
CA GLU A 247 18.02 24.14 -45.88
C GLU A 247 16.84 23.99 -44.91
N THR A 248 15.65 24.48 -45.30
CA THR A 248 14.43 24.27 -44.49
C THR A 248 13.93 22.83 -44.57
N THR A 249 14.27 22.09 -45.64
CA THR A 249 13.84 20.71 -45.84
C THR A 249 15.00 19.81 -46.22
N TYR A 250 15.18 18.70 -45.50
CA TYR A 250 16.13 17.64 -45.82
C TYR A 250 15.42 16.35 -46.22
N ASN A 251 15.90 15.69 -47.28
CA ASN A 251 15.35 14.42 -47.76
C ASN A 251 16.27 13.26 -47.38
N LEU A 252 15.81 12.40 -46.48
CA LEU A 252 16.53 11.20 -46.05
C LEU A 252 15.99 9.98 -46.80
N PRO A 253 16.85 9.19 -47.48
CA PRO A 253 16.42 8.00 -48.20
C PRO A 253 16.08 6.86 -47.24
N GLN A 254 14.94 6.19 -47.46
CA GLN A 254 14.56 4.99 -46.71
C GLN A 254 14.97 3.69 -47.42
N PRO A 255 15.26 2.59 -46.70
CA PRO A 255 15.60 1.29 -47.29
C PRO A 255 14.50 0.66 -48.17
N ASN A 256 13.24 1.04 -47.94
CA ASN A 256 12.06 0.55 -48.66
C ASN A 256 11.76 1.35 -49.96
N GLY A 257 12.61 2.32 -50.33
CA GLY A 257 12.39 3.22 -51.46
C GLY A 257 11.50 4.44 -51.18
N GLY A 258 11.05 4.63 -49.93
CA GLY A 258 10.38 5.84 -49.44
C GLY A 258 11.35 6.99 -49.14
N ARG A 259 10.80 8.13 -48.72
CA ARG A 259 11.57 9.33 -48.33
C ARG A 259 11.06 9.86 -47.00
N THR A 260 11.96 10.09 -46.05
CA THR A 260 11.67 10.85 -44.83
C THR A 260 12.08 12.29 -45.07
N ARG A 261 11.13 13.21 -45.02
CA ARG A 261 11.34 14.65 -45.15
C ARG A 261 11.44 15.26 -43.76
N VAL A 262 12.59 15.83 -43.46
CA VAL A 262 12.82 16.56 -42.22
C VAL A 262 12.60 18.04 -42.48
N LEU A 263 11.66 18.66 -41.77
CA LEU A 263 11.31 20.08 -41.92
C LEU A 263 11.83 20.87 -40.71
N PHE A 264 12.66 21.88 -40.97
CA PHE A 264 13.15 22.83 -39.98
C PHE A 264 12.56 24.22 -40.22
N GLN A 265 12.11 24.85 -39.14
CA GLN A 265 11.67 26.25 -39.10
C GLN A 265 12.85 27.21 -39.24
N GLU A 266 12.55 28.49 -39.51
CA GLU A 266 13.56 29.52 -39.80
C GLU A 266 14.59 29.68 -38.67
N LYS A 267 14.15 29.68 -37.40
CA LYS A 267 15.05 29.71 -36.23
C LYS A 267 15.99 28.49 -36.13
N GLN A 268 15.48 27.31 -36.50
CA GLN A 268 16.26 26.06 -36.51
C GLN A 268 17.30 26.06 -37.63
N LYS A 269 16.97 26.65 -38.78
CA LYS A 269 17.90 26.84 -39.90
C LYS A 269 19.08 27.75 -39.51
N GLU A 270 18.81 28.88 -38.83
CA GLU A 270 19.86 29.79 -38.33
C GLU A 270 20.80 29.08 -37.34
N THR A 271 20.23 28.26 -36.48
CA THR A 271 20.98 27.44 -35.51
C THR A 271 21.84 26.37 -36.19
N LEU A 272 21.30 25.65 -37.17
CA LEU A 272 22.06 24.70 -38.00
C LEU A 272 23.22 25.38 -38.72
N GLN A 273 23.08 26.67 -39.06
CA GLN A 273 24.12 27.43 -39.73
C GLN A 273 25.26 27.77 -38.76
N THR A 274 24.91 28.10 -37.52
CA THR A 274 25.88 28.29 -36.43
C THR A 274 26.60 26.98 -36.12
N LEU A 275 25.92 25.84 -36.18
CA LEU A 275 26.52 24.51 -36.01
C LEU A 275 27.51 24.13 -37.11
N LYS A 276 27.31 24.59 -38.34
CA LYS A 276 28.32 24.41 -39.41
C LYS A 276 29.63 25.13 -39.08
N HIS A 277 29.57 26.27 -38.38
CA HIS A 277 30.76 27.01 -37.97
C HIS A 277 31.51 26.31 -36.83
N TYR A 278 30.79 25.75 -35.86
CA TYR A 278 31.34 25.02 -34.71
C TYR A 278 31.43 23.49 -34.93
N ARG A 279 31.38 23.02 -36.18
CA ARG A 279 31.37 21.58 -36.52
C ARG A 279 32.56 20.83 -35.93
N ARG A 280 33.74 21.49 -35.84
CA ARG A 280 34.97 20.99 -35.22
C ARG A 280 35.57 22.04 -34.32
N VAL A 281 35.73 21.71 -33.04
CA VAL A 281 36.30 22.61 -32.03
C VAL A 281 37.42 21.93 -31.25
N SER A 282 38.34 22.71 -30.69
CA SER A 282 39.34 22.19 -29.74
C SER A 282 38.70 21.85 -28.39
N ARG A 283 39.35 20.99 -27.58
CA ARG A 283 38.86 20.67 -26.22
C ARG A 283 38.73 21.89 -25.31
N GLU A 284 39.61 22.87 -25.47
CA GLU A 284 39.56 24.13 -24.71
C GLU A 284 38.35 24.99 -25.11
N GLN A 285 38.08 25.10 -26.41
CA GLN A 285 36.89 25.81 -26.92
C GLN A 285 35.59 25.07 -26.59
N LEU A 286 35.61 23.73 -26.55
CA LEU A 286 34.44 22.95 -26.10
C LEU A 286 34.09 23.28 -24.65
N ALA A 287 35.09 23.44 -23.77
CA ALA A 287 34.87 23.83 -22.39
C ALA A 287 34.27 25.25 -22.28
N GLU A 288 34.76 26.20 -23.10
CA GLU A 288 34.20 27.55 -23.18
C GLU A 288 32.73 27.56 -23.65
N ILE A 289 32.42 26.79 -24.70
CA ILE A 289 31.06 26.62 -25.21
C ILE A 289 30.18 25.93 -24.16
N ALA A 290 30.69 24.95 -23.43
CA ALA A 290 29.94 24.23 -22.39
C ALA A 290 29.66 25.10 -21.15
N GLU A 291 30.56 26.02 -20.79
CA GLU A 291 30.34 26.97 -19.69
C GLU A 291 29.29 28.03 -20.03
N GLN A 292 29.23 28.49 -21.29
CA GLN A 292 28.33 29.56 -21.73
C GLN A 292 27.62 29.25 -23.06
N PRO A 293 26.84 28.16 -23.14
CA PRO A 293 26.34 27.67 -24.42
C PRO A 293 25.30 28.61 -25.07
N GLN A 294 24.61 29.41 -24.26
CA GLN A 294 23.71 30.48 -24.68
C GLN A 294 24.37 31.64 -25.43
N LEU A 295 25.70 31.78 -25.39
CA LEU A 295 26.42 32.74 -26.24
C LEU A 295 26.62 32.23 -27.67
N HIS A 296 26.48 30.92 -27.88
CA HIS A 296 26.78 30.26 -29.15
C HIS A 296 25.55 29.64 -29.82
N PHE A 297 24.50 29.31 -29.06
CA PHE A 297 23.28 28.68 -29.57
C PHE A 297 22.04 29.33 -28.96
N ASP A 298 20.96 29.44 -29.76
CA ASP A 298 19.67 29.95 -29.28
C ASP A 298 19.01 28.88 -28.37
N PRO A 299 18.77 29.18 -27.07
CA PRO A 299 18.19 28.23 -26.12
C PRO A 299 16.73 27.86 -26.41
N GLU A 300 16.01 28.63 -27.24
CA GLU A 300 14.66 28.25 -27.69
C GLU A 300 14.69 27.15 -28.78
N VAL A 301 15.87 26.92 -29.40
CA VAL A 301 16.03 26.11 -30.62
C VAL A 301 16.92 24.91 -30.39
N VAL A 302 18.04 25.09 -29.68
CA VAL A 302 18.94 24.02 -29.27
C VAL A 302 18.57 23.58 -27.87
N GLU A 303 18.05 22.36 -27.77
CA GLU A 303 17.95 21.64 -26.51
C GLU A 303 19.35 21.08 -26.22
N LEU A 304 20.16 21.88 -25.54
CA LEU A 304 21.38 21.43 -24.88
C LEU A 304 20.91 20.47 -23.80
N ASP A 305 20.87 19.18 -24.13
CA ASP A 305 20.40 18.18 -23.20
C ASP A 305 21.31 18.25 -21.96
N PRO A 306 20.81 18.67 -20.78
CA PRO A 306 21.60 18.59 -19.56
C PRO A 306 21.92 17.12 -19.22
N THR A 307 21.37 16.17 -19.99
CA THR A 307 21.52 14.72 -19.86
C THR A 307 22.58 14.10 -20.79
N ASP A 308 23.47 14.87 -21.42
CA ASP A 308 24.75 14.29 -21.88
C ASP A 308 25.63 13.81 -20.68
N GLU A 309 25.22 14.13 -19.43
CA GLU A 309 25.39 13.19 -18.33
C GLU A 309 24.40 12.02 -18.49
N MET A 310 24.86 10.94 -19.11
CA MET A 310 24.18 9.64 -19.23
C MET A 310 23.27 9.38 -18.01
N PRO A 311 21.94 9.15 -18.19
CA PRO A 311 20.97 9.20 -17.09
C PRO A 311 21.37 8.26 -15.95
N SER A 312 21.89 8.82 -14.87
CA SER A 312 22.49 8.08 -13.76
C SER A 312 21.50 7.88 -12.63
N PHE A 313 21.52 6.70 -12.02
CA PHE A 313 20.79 6.47 -10.76
C PHE A 313 21.43 7.27 -9.61
N SER A 314 20.75 7.30 -8.47
CA SER A 314 21.30 7.83 -7.22
C SER A 314 22.65 7.16 -6.88
N GLU A 315 23.58 7.91 -6.28
CA GLU A 315 24.85 7.37 -5.75
C GLU A 315 24.66 6.23 -4.74
N ARG A 316 23.46 6.15 -4.15
CA ARG A 316 23.07 5.06 -3.25
C ARG A 316 22.81 3.74 -3.98
N VAL A 317 22.59 3.74 -5.30
CA VAL A 317 22.33 2.55 -6.10
C VAL A 317 23.65 1.90 -6.50
N ARG A 318 23.81 0.63 -6.13
CA ARG A 318 25.00 -0.18 -6.43
C ARG A 318 24.87 -0.93 -7.75
N GLU A 319 23.76 -1.64 -7.96
CA GLU A 319 23.55 -2.50 -9.12
C GLU A 319 22.07 -2.71 -9.44
N ILE A 320 21.77 -3.19 -10.65
CA ILE A 320 20.44 -3.66 -11.04
C ILE A 320 20.39 -5.18 -10.89
N GLY A 321 19.74 -5.66 -9.84
CA GLY A 321 19.83 -7.07 -9.45
C GLY A 321 18.50 -7.70 -9.05
N ILE A 322 18.53 -9.01 -8.85
CA ILE A 322 17.34 -9.76 -8.40
C ILE A 322 17.16 -9.53 -6.91
N TYR A 323 15.97 -9.08 -6.53
CA TYR A 323 15.64 -8.87 -5.13
C TYR A 323 15.73 -10.19 -4.35
N LYS A 324 16.64 -10.20 -3.37
CA LYS A 324 16.74 -11.26 -2.37
C LYS A 324 16.18 -10.74 -1.06
N PRO A 325 15.05 -11.27 -0.56
CA PRO A 325 14.51 -10.83 0.72
C PRO A 325 15.54 -11.10 1.83
N ARG A 326 16.05 -10.04 2.43
CA ARG A 326 16.99 -10.09 3.56
C ARG A 326 16.19 -10.11 4.86
N ILE A 327 16.58 -11.00 5.77
CA ILE A 327 15.95 -11.10 7.09
C ILE A 327 17.01 -10.71 8.11
N TYR A 328 16.82 -9.57 8.76
CA TYR A 328 17.70 -9.10 9.81
C TYR A 328 17.26 -9.70 11.16
N PRO A 329 18.10 -10.53 11.81
CA PRO A 329 17.73 -11.20 13.06
C PRO A 329 17.34 -10.25 14.20
N PHE A 330 17.86 -9.03 14.18
CA PHE A 330 17.55 -7.99 15.18
C PHE A 330 16.29 -7.17 14.86
N VAL A 331 15.77 -7.26 13.63
CA VAL A 331 14.55 -6.55 13.18
C VAL A 331 13.33 -7.48 13.13
N SER A 332 13.53 -8.82 13.13
CA SER A 332 12.43 -9.79 13.01
C SER A 332 11.94 -10.36 14.35
N PRO A 333 10.65 -10.20 14.70
CA PRO A 333 10.05 -10.80 15.90
C PRO A 333 9.62 -12.28 15.72
N TYR A 334 9.70 -12.85 14.52
CA TYR A 334 9.12 -14.18 14.23
C TYR A 334 10.10 -15.34 14.49
N LYS A 335 10.03 -15.92 15.70
CA LYS A 335 10.51 -17.30 15.97
C LYS A 335 9.44 -18.33 15.59
N SER A 336 9.18 -18.59 14.31
CA SER A 336 8.21 -19.62 13.89
C SER A 336 8.88 -20.80 13.16
N GLN A 337 8.91 -21.97 13.81
CA GLN A 337 9.15 -23.27 13.17
C GLN A 337 7.85 -23.71 12.48
N TRP A 338 7.77 -23.59 11.15
CA TRP A 338 6.54 -23.81 10.38
C TRP A 338 6.58 -25.15 9.62
N ILE A 339 5.59 -26.02 9.80
CA ILE A 339 5.25 -27.11 8.87
C ILE A 339 3.78 -26.92 8.44
N PRO A 340 3.50 -26.53 7.19
CA PRO A 340 2.13 -26.40 6.71
C PRO A 340 1.44 -27.76 6.58
N GLY A 341 0.16 -27.83 6.94
CA GLY A 341 -0.70 -28.95 6.55
C GLY A 341 -1.17 -28.75 5.11
N ILE A 342 -1.24 -29.84 4.35
CA ILE A 342 -1.66 -29.86 2.95
C ILE A 342 -3.19 -29.94 2.92
N LEU A 343 -3.85 -29.11 2.11
CA LEU A 343 -5.29 -29.22 1.90
C LEU A 343 -5.54 -30.18 0.74
N VAL A 344 -6.34 -31.20 0.99
CA VAL A 344 -6.79 -32.18 0.00
C VAL A 344 -8.28 -31.93 -0.21
N GLU A 345 -8.66 -31.59 -1.42
CA GLU A 345 -10.05 -31.32 -1.80
C GLU A 345 -10.68 -32.59 -2.35
N ASP A 346 -11.91 -32.90 -1.95
CA ASP A 346 -12.66 -34.01 -2.52
C ASP A 346 -13.48 -33.60 -3.75
N GLU A 347 -14.10 -34.58 -4.43
CA GLU A 347 -14.95 -34.34 -5.62
C GLU A 347 -16.19 -33.45 -5.33
N SER A 348 -16.51 -33.16 -4.06
CA SER A 348 -17.60 -32.27 -3.64
C SER A 348 -17.15 -30.84 -3.32
N GLY A 349 -15.84 -30.55 -3.43
CA GLY A 349 -15.25 -29.26 -3.07
C GLY A 349 -14.92 -29.11 -1.57
N THR A 350 -15.02 -30.19 -0.79
CA THR A 350 -14.77 -30.15 0.65
C THR A 350 -13.26 -30.31 0.91
N GLN A 351 -12.64 -29.28 1.53
CA GLN A 351 -11.20 -29.27 1.80
C GLN A 351 -10.86 -29.89 3.16
N THR A 352 -10.09 -30.98 3.14
CA THR A 352 -9.65 -31.71 4.33
C THR A 352 -8.14 -31.55 4.52
N LYS A 353 -7.71 -31.21 5.74
CA LYS A 353 -6.30 -30.87 6.03
C LYS A 353 -5.48 -32.11 6.41
N LEU A 354 -4.62 -32.57 5.50
CA LEU A 354 -3.63 -33.61 5.73
C LEU A 354 -2.39 -33.05 6.45
N GLN A 355 -2.07 -33.58 7.63
CA GLN A 355 -0.87 -33.22 8.39
C GLN A 355 0.00 -34.46 8.66
N VAL A 356 1.21 -34.44 8.12
CA VAL A 356 2.25 -35.44 8.37
C VAL A 356 3.42 -34.76 9.08
N LYS A 357 3.66 -35.11 10.34
CA LYS A 357 4.60 -34.45 11.25
C LYS A 357 5.92 -35.21 11.40
N THR A 358 5.93 -36.54 11.19
CA THR A 358 7.12 -37.37 11.37
C THR A 358 7.37 -38.31 10.18
N ALA A 359 8.59 -38.86 10.09
CA ALA A 359 8.95 -39.82 9.04
C ALA A 359 8.23 -41.17 9.20
N GLU A 360 7.90 -41.54 10.44
CA GLU A 360 7.11 -42.75 10.74
C GLU A 360 5.67 -42.60 10.22
N GLU A 361 5.05 -41.44 10.43
CA GLU A 361 3.72 -41.13 9.89
C GLU A 361 3.68 -41.13 8.36
N PHE A 362 4.76 -40.67 7.73
CA PHE A 362 4.88 -40.68 6.28
C PHE A 362 5.01 -42.11 5.73
N THR A 363 5.74 -42.96 6.43
CA THR A 363 5.89 -44.38 6.07
C THR A 363 4.57 -45.13 6.22
N ASP A 364 3.83 -44.83 7.29
CA ASP A 364 2.49 -45.36 7.54
C ASP A 364 1.51 -44.93 6.44
N LEU A 365 1.48 -43.64 6.09
CA LEU A 365 0.65 -43.12 5.00
C LEU A 365 0.97 -43.79 3.65
N LYS A 366 2.27 -43.96 3.31
CA LYS A 366 2.70 -44.67 2.10
C LYS A 366 2.20 -46.12 2.08
N ARG A 367 2.28 -46.82 3.21
CA ARG A 367 1.80 -48.19 3.34
C ARG A 367 0.29 -48.27 3.12
N VAL A 368 -0.47 -47.39 3.77
CA VAL A 368 -1.93 -47.34 3.70
C VAL A 368 -2.42 -47.04 2.28
N ILE A 369 -1.75 -46.11 1.58
CA ILE A 369 -2.01 -45.83 0.14
C ILE A 369 -1.69 -47.05 -0.74
N HIS A 370 -0.56 -47.73 -0.49
CA HIS A 370 -0.14 -48.88 -1.28
C HIS A 370 -1.10 -50.08 -1.12
N GLU A 371 -1.57 -50.31 0.10
CA GLU A 371 -2.55 -51.36 0.40
C GLU A 371 -3.92 -51.06 -0.22
N ALA A 372 -4.39 -49.80 -0.15
CA ALA A 372 -5.62 -49.36 -0.81
C ALA A 372 -5.54 -49.56 -2.33
N LYS A 373 -4.38 -49.26 -2.96
CA LYS A 373 -4.15 -49.52 -4.39
C LYS A 373 -4.19 -51.00 -4.75
N ARG A 374 -3.58 -51.86 -3.93
CA ARG A 374 -3.57 -53.31 -4.17
C ARG A 374 -4.99 -53.90 -4.16
N ILE A 375 -5.87 -53.33 -3.33
CA ILE A 375 -7.26 -53.78 -3.17
C ILE A 375 -8.22 -53.05 -4.14
N GLY A 376 -7.73 -52.07 -4.91
CA GLY A 376 -8.54 -51.29 -5.85
C GLY A 376 -9.47 -50.26 -5.19
N GLN A 377 -9.18 -49.85 -3.96
CA GLN A 377 -9.98 -48.85 -3.23
C GLN A 377 -9.66 -47.42 -3.73
N LYS A 378 -10.71 -46.65 -4.00
CA LYS A 378 -10.60 -45.24 -4.46
C LYS A 378 -10.38 -44.24 -3.32
N ARG A 379 -10.75 -44.61 -2.09
CA ARG A 379 -10.61 -43.79 -0.87
C ARG A 379 -9.91 -44.60 0.21
N VAL A 380 -9.20 -43.90 1.09
CA VAL A 380 -8.53 -44.52 2.23
C VAL A 380 -8.75 -43.70 3.49
N ASN A 381 -9.07 -44.39 4.59
CA ASN A 381 -9.18 -43.77 5.90
C ASN A 381 -7.81 -43.78 6.58
N TRP A 382 -7.25 -42.59 6.79
CA TRP A 382 -6.00 -42.42 7.51
C TRP A 382 -6.21 -41.45 8.66
N ARG A 383 -5.99 -41.93 9.89
CA ARG A 383 -6.17 -41.16 11.15
C ARG A 383 -7.58 -40.61 11.37
N GLY A 384 -8.60 -41.38 10.98
CA GLY A 384 -10.01 -41.00 11.18
C GLY A 384 -10.52 -39.97 10.16
N GLN A 385 -9.77 -39.72 9.09
CA GLN A 385 -10.16 -38.87 7.97
C GLN A 385 -10.05 -39.66 6.67
N GLU A 386 -11.07 -39.54 5.82
CA GLU A 386 -11.05 -40.17 4.50
C GLU A 386 -10.44 -39.25 3.45
N PHE A 387 -9.55 -39.82 2.64
CA PHE A 387 -8.91 -39.11 1.55
C PHE A 387 -9.00 -39.90 0.24
N PRO A 388 -9.17 -39.22 -0.91
CA PRO A 388 -9.00 -39.85 -2.21
C PRO A 388 -7.55 -40.33 -2.40
N VAL A 389 -7.39 -41.59 -2.80
CA VAL A 389 -6.08 -42.18 -3.07
C VAL A 389 -5.27 -41.42 -4.14
N PRO A 390 -5.88 -40.95 -5.26
CA PRO A 390 -5.15 -40.20 -6.29
C PRO A 390 -4.57 -38.86 -5.80
N ASP A 391 -5.27 -38.17 -4.91
CA ASP A 391 -4.83 -36.85 -4.43
C ASP A 391 -3.80 -36.95 -3.31
N LEU A 392 -3.89 -37.97 -2.45
CA LEU A 392 -2.81 -38.28 -1.51
C LEU A 392 -1.49 -38.58 -2.23
N GLU A 393 -1.55 -39.34 -3.33
CA GLU A 393 -0.36 -39.73 -4.09
C GLU A 393 0.37 -38.54 -4.70
N LYS A 394 -0.35 -37.57 -5.27
CA LYS A 394 0.22 -36.32 -5.82
C LYS A 394 1.08 -35.57 -4.80
N HIS A 395 0.73 -35.66 -3.52
CA HIS A 395 1.40 -34.93 -2.45
C HIS A 395 2.52 -35.72 -1.74
N LEU A 396 2.68 -37.02 -1.99
CA LEU A 396 3.74 -37.83 -1.38
C LEU A 396 5.17 -37.29 -1.62
N PRO A 397 5.56 -36.89 -2.85
CA PRO A 397 6.90 -36.36 -3.09
C PRO A 397 7.17 -35.04 -2.35
N PHE A 398 6.14 -34.20 -2.24
CA PHE A 398 6.19 -32.93 -1.52
C PHE A 398 6.37 -33.15 -0.02
N ILE A 399 5.59 -34.06 0.58
CA ILE A 399 5.69 -34.42 2.00
C ILE A 399 7.08 -34.98 2.30
N GLU A 400 7.64 -35.83 1.43
CA GLU A 400 8.98 -36.38 1.60
C GLU A 400 10.06 -35.29 1.61
N LYS A 401 10.01 -34.37 0.64
CA LYS A 401 10.97 -33.26 0.52
C LYS A 401 10.86 -32.29 1.71
N GLN A 402 9.64 -32.04 2.19
CA GLN A 402 9.37 -31.22 3.36
C GLN A 402 9.86 -31.84 4.68
N LEU A 403 9.73 -33.16 4.83
CA LEU A 403 10.23 -33.88 6.02
C LEU A 403 11.75 -33.96 6.06
N LYS A 404 12.43 -33.99 4.90
CA LYS A 404 13.90 -33.91 4.77
C LYS A 404 14.43 -32.50 5.07
N HIS A 405 13.69 -31.43 4.75
CA HIS A 405 14.11 -30.03 4.96
C HIS A 405 13.19 -29.27 5.94
N ARG A 406 13.02 -29.76 7.16
CA ARG A 406 12.06 -29.24 8.16
C ARG A 406 12.16 -27.73 8.47
N LYS A 407 13.31 -27.10 8.24
CA LYS A 407 13.56 -25.67 8.53
C LYS A 407 13.27 -24.75 7.33
N LYS A 408 12.98 -25.27 6.14
CA LYS A 408 12.66 -24.49 4.93
C LYS A 408 11.41 -25.06 4.25
N PRO A 409 10.34 -24.29 4.04
CA PRO A 409 9.20 -24.76 3.27
C PRO A 409 9.63 -25.05 1.83
N THR A 410 9.46 -26.30 1.41
CA THR A 410 9.57 -26.72 0.02
C THR A 410 8.41 -26.06 -0.70
N ARG A 411 8.69 -25.06 -1.54
CA ARG A 411 7.68 -24.52 -2.45
C ARG A 411 7.56 -25.49 -3.63
N THR A 412 6.33 -25.76 -4.05
CA THR A 412 6.09 -26.19 -5.44
C THR A 412 6.67 -25.09 -6.32
N GLU A 413 7.58 -25.44 -7.23
CA GLU A 413 8.08 -24.52 -8.25
C GLU A 413 6.92 -24.17 -9.18
N LYS A 414 6.08 -23.21 -8.76
CA LYS A 414 5.68 -22.18 -9.71
C LYS A 414 6.93 -21.31 -9.83
N GLU A 415 7.46 -21.20 -11.03
CA GLU A 415 8.49 -20.21 -11.37
C GLU A 415 8.12 -18.89 -10.68
N LYS A 416 8.85 -18.55 -9.62
CA LYS A 416 8.72 -17.20 -9.07
C LYS A 416 9.33 -16.31 -10.12
N SER A 417 8.57 -15.34 -10.60
CA SER A 417 9.17 -14.24 -11.35
C SER A 417 10.25 -13.61 -10.48
N GLU A 418 11.49 -13.75 -10.89
CA GLU A 418 12.60 -13.02 -10.31
C GLU A 418 12.28 -11.54 -10.49
N THR A 419 12.15 -10.82 -9.37
CA THR A 419 11.82 -9.38 -9.42
C THR A 419 13.14 -8.62 -9.40
N THR A 420 13.51 -8.07 -10.55
CA THR A 420 14.67 -7.17 -10.65
C THR A 420 14.34 -5.82 -10.03
N VAL A 421 15.31 -5.28 -9.29
CA VAL A 421 15.20 -4.06 -8.49
C VAL A 421 16.51 -3.29 -8.54
N LEU A 422 16.46 -2.03 -8.11
CA LEU A 422 17.66 -1.28 -7.76
C LEU A 422 18.16 -1.82 -6.42
N ILE A 423 19.40 -2.32 -6.39
CA ILE A 423 20.06 -2.74 -5.16
C ILE A 423 20.85 -1.55 -4.65
N ILE A 424 20.55 -1.12 -3.43
CA ILE A 424 21.15 0.05 -2.80
C ILE A 424 22.21 -0.31 -1.77
N GLU A 425 23.12 0.63 -1.49
CA GLU A 425 23.94 0.63 -0.28
C GLU A 425 23.03 0.88 0.95
N GLU A 426 22.97 -0.13 1.81
CA GLU A 426 22.11 -0.17 3.00
C GLU A 426 22.90 0.28 4.24
N ASN A 427 22.25 1.04 5.13
CA ASN A 427 22.85 1.45 6.40
C ASN A 427 22.49 0.53 7.58
N ILE A 428 22.10 -0.71 7.32
CA ILE A 428 21.47 -1.55 8.36
C ILE A 428 22.48 -2.30 9.24
N GLU A 429 23.48 -2.95 8.65
CA GLU A 429 24.55 -3.61 9.41
C GLU A 429 25.67 -2.62 9.71
N ASP A 430 26.13 -1.92 8.66
CA ASP A 430 27.14 -0.88 8.69
C ASP A 430 26.65 0.37 7.94
N SER A 431 27.24 1.55 8.18
CA SER A 431 26.85 2.82 7.55
C SER A 431 27.52 3.00 6.17
N HIS A 432 27.11 2.22 5.18
CA HIS A 432 27.73 2.23 3.85
C HIS A 432 27.45 3.49 3.01
N PHE A 433 26.36 4.22 3.30
CA PHE A 433 25.99 5.43 2.59
C PHE A 433 25.60 6.54 3.56
N VAL A 434 26.39 7.62 3.58
CA VAL A 434 26.11 8.81 4.40
C VAL A 434 25.92 9.98 3.47
N ALA A 435 24.77 10.65 3.56
CA ALA A 435 24.52 11.83 2.74
C ALA A 435 25.44 12.98 3.18
N PRO A 436 25.98 13.79 2.24
CA PRO A 436 26.75 14.97 2.58
C PRO A 436 25.89 15.88 3.46
N SER A 437 26.37 16.14 4.68
CA SER A 437 25.70 17.00 5.62
C SER A 437 26.16 18.43 5.37
N GLY A 438 25.23 19.38 5.25
CA GLY A 438 25.56 20.81 5.29
C GLY A 438 26.43 21.13 6.51
N SER A 439 27.35 22.09 6.36
CA SER A 439 28.24 22.56 7.42
C SER A 439 27.46 22.74 8.73
N SER A 440 27.97 22.19 9.83
CA SER A 440 27.39 22.31 11.17
C SER A 440 27.06 23.78 11.46
N ALA A 441 25.81 24.17 11.22
CA ALA A 441 25.37 25.53 11.39
C ALA A 441 25.29 25.78 12.90
N THR A 442 26.31 26.43 13.43
CA THR A 442 26.37 26.97 14.78
C THR A 442 25.43 28.17 14.98
N GLU A 443 24.72 28.61 13.93
CA GLU A 443 23.74 29.69 14.04
C GLU A 443 22.36 29.15 14.47
N PRO A 444 21.69 29.81 15.44
CA PRO A 444 20.32 29.46 15.79
C PRO A 444 19.40 29.67 14.59
N PHE A 445 18.46 28.73 14.39
CA PHE A 445 17.40 28.80 13.36
C PHE A 445 16.75 30.20 13.37
N ARG A 446 17.09 31.06 12.40
CA ARG A 446 16.44 32.36 12.24
C ARG A 446 15.16 32.12 11.46
N HIS A 447 14.01 32.39 12.05
CA HIS A 447 12.68 32.27 11.41
C HIS A 447 12.49 33.29 10.26
N LEU A 448 13.33 33.25 9.23
CA LEU A 448 13.14 33.99 8.00
C LEU A 448 12.13 33.22 7.14
N LEU A 449 10.85 33.52 7.36
CA LEU A 449 9.76 32.97 6.57
C LEU A 449 9.66 33.72 5.24
N GLU A 450 9.86 33.02 4.13
CA GLU A 450 9.51 33.53 2.81
C GLU A 450 8.16 32.94 2.39
N SER A 451 7.06 33.69 2.56
CA SER A 451 5.73 33.20 2.17
C SER A 451 5.58 33.08 0.65
N PRO A 452 4.86 32.06 0.14
CA PRO A 452 4.58 31.94 -1.29
C PRO A 452 3.70 33.10 -1.78
N THR A 453 4.03 33.66 -2.94
CA THR A 453 3.42 34.89 -3.47
C THR A 453 1.99 34.72 -3.99
N ASN A 454 1.57 33.49 -4.25
CA ASN A 454 0.27 33.12 -4.84
C ASN A 454 -0.71 32.48 -3.85
N LEU A 455 -0.38 32.47 -2.55
CA LEU A 455 -1.34 32.07 -1.51
C LEU A 455 -2.50 33.07 -1.51
N LYS A 456 -3.73 32.55 -1.58
CA LYS A 456 -4.95 33.35 -1.55
C LYS A 456 -4.97 34.31 -0.37
N HIS A 457 -5.26 35.58 -0.63
CA HIS A 457 -5.28 36.62 0.41
C HIS A 457 -6.23 36.33 1.59
N GLU A 458 -7.26 35.51 1.35
CA GLU A 458 -8.22 35.08 2.37
C GLU A 458 -7.65 34.07 3.38
N PHE A 459 -6.53 33.41 3.04
CA PHE A 459 -5.93 32.37 3.87
C PHE A 459 -4.62 32.88 4.49
N LYS A 460 -4.57 32.87 5.83
CA LYS A 460 -3.34 33.10 6.59
C LYS A 460 -2.87 31.79 7.21
N LEU A 461 -1.57 31.52 7.10
CA LEU A 461 -0.95 30.41 7.79
C LEU A 461 -1.04 30.65 9.31
N LEU A 462 -1.31 29.59 10.06
CA LEU A 462 -1.24 29.64 11.52
C LEU A 462 0.23 29.74 11.97
N PRO A 463 0.53 30.27 13.17
CA PRO A 463 1.92 30.45 13.63
C PRO A 463 2.78 29.18 13.56
N HIS A 464 2.22 28.01 13.86
CA HIS A 464 2.94 26.74 13.70
C HIS A 464 3.11 26.33 12.23
N GLN A 465 2.18 26.69 11.36
CA GLN A 465 2.33 26.40 9.93
C GLN A 465 3.44 27.25 9.33
N GLU A 466 3.53 28.52 9.71
CA GLU A 466 4.65 29.41 9.38
C GLU A 466 5.98 28.86 9.88
N GLU A 467 6.03 28.43 11.15
CA GLU A 467 7.22 27.82 11.74
C GLU A 467 7.63 26.52 11.02
N GLY A 468 6.65 25.72 10.59
CA GLY A 468 6.90 24.47 9.86
C GLY A 468 7.41 24.71 8.44
N LEU A 469 6.87 25.73 7.77
CA LEU A 469 7.36 26.18 6.46
C LEU A 469 8.78 26.74 6.56
N ALA A 470 9.04 27.63 7.52
CA ALA A 470 10.37 28.19 7.76
C ALA A 470 11.41 27.11 8.11
N TRP A 471 11.00 26.07 8.85
CA TRP A 471 11.84 24.91 9.13
C TRP A 471 12.23 24.16 7.85
N ALA A 472 11.27 23.87 6.96
CA ALA A 472 11.56 23.20 5.70
C ALA A 472 12.45 24.05 4.77
N GLN A 473 12.20 25.37 4.70
CA GLN A 473 13.03 26.32 3.96
C GLN A 473 14.48 26.33 4.44
N GLN A 474 14.69 26.38 5.76
CA GLN A 474 16.02 26.36 6.34
C GLN A 474 16.76 25.04 6.15
N LEU A 475 16.05 23.91 6.17
CA LEU A 475 16.68 22.62 5.85
C LEU A 475 17.21 22.63 4.41
N TRP A 476 16.43 23.15 3.47
CA TRP A 476 16.85 23.31 2.08
C TRP A 476 18.03 24.28 1.93
N GLU A 477 17.93 25.50 2.47
CA GLU A 477 18.95 26.55 2.33
C GLU A 477 20.30 26.19 2.97
N ASN A 478 20.28 25.39 4.04
CA ASN A 478 21.49 24.90 4.70
C ASN A 478 22.02 23.58 4.10
N ASN A 479 21.50 23.13 2.95
CA ASN A 479 21.89 21.88 2.29
C ASN A 479 21.74 20.63 3.17
N TYR A 480 20.70 20.56 4.01
CA TYR A 480 20.33 19.31 4.66
C TYR A 480 19.59 18.40 3.66
N PRO A 481 19.83 17.07 3.69
CA PRO A 481 19.25 16.13 2.72
C PRO A 481 17.72 15.97 2.84
N GLY A 482 17.12 16.38 3.96
CA GLY A 482 15.71 16.20 4.21
C GLY A 482 15.27 16.38 5.66
N GLY A 483 13.98 16.18 5.91
CA GLY A 483 13.37 16.27 7.23
C GLY A 483 12.10 15.42 7.39
N LEU A 484 11.81 15.08 8.65
CA LEU A 484 10.63 14.35 9.11
C LEU A 484 9.66 15.32 9.81
N LEU A 485 8.56 15.64 9.14
CA LEU A 485 7.44 16.42 9.67
C LEU A 485 6.45 15.49 10.38
N ALA A 486 6.66 15.31 11.67
CA ALA A 486 5.94 14.41 12.55
C ALA A 486 4.88 15.12 13.43
N ASP A 487 4.35 16.24 12.95
CA ASP A 487 3.24 16.98 13.55
C ASP A 487 2.00 16.10 13.75
N ASP A 488 1.25 16.40 14.79
CA ASP A 488 -0.02 15.74 15.09
C ASP A 488 -1.04 15.86 13.94
N MET A 489 -1.97 14.92 13.89
CA MET A 489 -2.89 14.74 12.76
C MET A 489 -3.86 15.90 12.63
N GLY A 490 -3.89 16.61 11.49
CA GLY A 490 -4.83 17.72 11.28
C GLY A 490 -4.29 19.10 11.65
N LEU A 491 -2.99 19.23 11.94
CA LEU A 491 -2.28 20.52 12.07
C LEU A 491 -1.97 21.21 10.70
N GLY A 492 -2.33 20.58 9.58
CA GLY A 492 -2.16 21.16 8.24
C GLY A 492 -0.80 20.87 7.59
N LYS A 493 -0.23 19.67 7.79
CA LYS A 493 1.03 19.24 7.15
C LYS A 493 1.01 19.38 5.62
N THR A 494 -0.09 18.99 4.99
CA THR A 494 -0.29 19.11 3.54
C THR A 494 -0.14 20.55 3.06
N LEU A 495 -0.79 21.51 3.74
CA LEU A 495 -0.66 22.94 3.42
C LEU A 495 0.78 23.43 3.60
N GLN A 496 1.45 23.07 4.71
CA GLN A 496 2.85 23.45 4.96
C GLN A 496 3.77 23.00 3.82
N VAL A 497 3.62 21.75 3.37
CA VAL A 497 4.44 21.20 2.28
C VAL A 497 4.05 21.80 0.93
N LEU A 498 2.76 22.02 0.64
CA LEU A 498 2.35 22.71 -0.59
C LEU A 498 2.93 24.13 -0.66
N CYS A 499 2.93 24.87 0.45
CA CYS A 499 3.56 26.19 0.51
C CYS A 499 5.08 26.11 0.29
N PHE A 500 5.75 25.08 0.82
CA PHE A 500 7.17 24.84 0.57
C PHE A 500 7.45 24.55 -0.91
N LEU A 501 6.67 23.67 -1.55
CA LEU A 501 6.84 23.34 -2.97
C LEU A 501 6.57 24.56 -3.87
N GLU A 502 5.57 25.37 -3.56
CA GLU A 502 5.28 26.62 -4.27
C GLU A 502 6.41 27.64 -4.12
N TRP A 503 6.88 27.85 -2.89
CA TRP A 503 8.02 28.73 -2.63
C TRP A 503 9.26 28.28 -3.41
N HIS A 504 9.60 26.98 -3.33
CA HIS A 504 10.74 26.42 -4.04
C HIS A 504 10.58 26.58 -5.55
N HIS A 505 9.39 26.27 -6.07
CA HIS A 505 9.10 26.40 -7.50
C HIS A 505 9.22 27.84 -7.98
N ALA A 506 8.72 28.82 -7.22
CA ALA A 506 8.80 30.23 -7.56
C ALA A 506 10.24 30.76 -7.50
N LYS A 507 11.03 30.37 -6.48
CA LYS A 507 12.41 30.82 -6.25
C LYS A 507 13.36 30.34 -7.35
N PHE A 508 13.17 29.12 -7.85
CA PHE A 508 14.03 28.49 -8.86
C PHE A 508 13.43 28.48 -10.27
N ARG A 509 12.34 29.23 -10.52
CA ARG A 509 11.62 29.25 -11.82
C ARG A 509 12.46 29.77 -12.98
N SER A 510 13.37 30.71 -12.74
CA SER A 510 14.18 31.36 -13.78
C SER A 510 15.38 30.53 -14.27
N GLN A 511 15.60 29.34 -13.70
CA GLN A 511 16.65 28.39 -14.10
C GLN A 511 16.01 27.24 -14.90
N GLU A 512 15.45 27.54 -16.07
CA GLU A 512 14.67 26.59 -16.89
C GLU A 512 15.45 25.32 -17.24
N SER A 513 16.77 25.42 -17.43
CA SER A 513 17.69 24.32 -17.72
C SER A 513 17.96 23.36 -16.54
N GLN A 514 17.50 23.67 -15.32
CA GLN A 514 17.66 22.81 -14.13
C GLN A 514 16.31 22.41 -13.50
N ARG A 515 15.20 22.56 -14.23
CA ARG A 515 13.85 22.33 -13.68
C ARG A 515 13.59 20.84 -13.45
N LYS A 516 13.78 20.40 -12.21
CA LYS A 516 13.46 19.03 -11.75
C LYS A 516 12.02 18.94 -11.23
N PRO A 517 11.29 17.83 -11.49
CA PRO A 517 9.93 17.63 -10.97
C PRO A 517 9.92 17.30 -9.46
N TYR A 518 8.73 17.44 -8.86
CA TYR A 518 8.45 17.01 -7.48
C TYR A 518 7.68 15.68 -7.48
N LEU A 519 8.01 14.77 -6.56
CA LEU A 519 7.30 13.50 -6.38
C LEU A 519 6.57 13.49 -5.05
N ILE A 520 5.26 13.25 -5.07
CA ILE A 520 4.45 13.02 -3.87
C ILE A 520 3.98 11.56 -3.87
N VAL A 521 4.40 10.82 -2.85
CA VAL A 521 4.06 9.40 -2.67
C VAL A 521 3.14 9.26 -1.47
N ALA A 522 1.91 8.80 -1.70
CA ALA A 522 0.93 8.63 -0.64
C ALA A 522 0.00 7.43 -0.93
N PRO A 523 -0.75 6.93 0.06
CA PRO A 523 -1.89 6.04 -0.20
C PRO A 523 -2.87 6.66 -1.20
N ILE A 524 -3.49 5.83 -2.06
CA ILE A 524 -4.41 6.28 -3.13
C ILE A 524 -5.43 7.32 -2.66
N ALA A 525 -6.04 7.10 -1.48
CA ALA A 525 -7.08 7.98 -0.99
C ALA A 525 -6.58 9.37 -0.55
N LEU A 526 -5.30 9.50 -0.21
CA LEU A 526 -4.69 10.79 0.14
C LEU A 526 -4.27 11.58 -1.10
N LEU A 527 -3.83 10.91 -2.17
CA LEU A 527 -3.41 11.58 -3.42
C LEU A 527 -4.53 12.42 -4.03
N GLU A 528 -5.77 11.93 -4.00
CA GLU A 528 -6.95 12.69 -4.44
C GLU A 528 -7.16 13.95 -3.58
N ASN A 529 -6.88 13.86 -2.26
CA ASN A 529 -6.96 15.00 -1.35
C ASN A 529 -5.87 16.04 -1.62
N TRP A 530 -4.63 15.61 -1.91
CA TRP A 530 -3.54 16.50 -2.30
C TRP A 530 -3.89 17.33 -3.54
N ALA A 531 -4.38 16.68 -4.60
CA ALA A 531 -4.81 17.37 -5.82
C ALA A 531 -5.98 18.34 -5.57
N ALA A 532 -6.93 17.95 -4.70
CA ALA A 532 -8.11 18.76 -4.40
C ALA A 532 -7.84 19.91 -3.40
N GLU A 533 -6.80 19.82 -2.57
CA GLU A 533 -6.44 20.87 -1.60
C GLU A 533 -5.72 22.04 -2.27
N TYR A 534 -4.87 21.77 -3.25
CA TYR A 534 -4.10 22.81 -3.93
C TYR A 534 -4.94 23.97 -4.50
N PRO A 535 -5.98 23.76 -5.35
CA PRO A 535 -6.78 24.85 -5.88
C PRO A 535 -7.60 25.60 -4.81
N LYS A 536 -7.73 25.05 -3.59
CA LYS A 536 -8.41 25.74 -2.49
C LYS A 536 -7.56 26.87 -1.94
N PHE A 537 -6.24 26.70 -1.85
CA PHE A 537 -5.34 27.62 -1.17
C PHE A 537 -4.60 28.60 -2.10
N PHE A 538 -4.46 28.30 -3.39
CA PHE A 538 -3.67 29.11 -4.34
C PHE A 538 -4.54 29.68 -5.49
N ASP A 539 -4.32 30.94 -5.88
CA ASP A 539 -5.15 31.65 -6.88
C ASP A 539 -4.73 31.40 -8.34
N LYS A 540 -3.42 31.37 -8.57
CA LYS A 540 -2.80 31.04 -9.87
C LYS A 540 -1.97 29.79 -9.65
N GLY A 541 -2.49 28.64 -10.04
CA GLY A 541 -1.79 27.37 -9.86
C GLY A 541 -0.47 27.35 -10.66
N SER A 542 0.67 27.57 -10.00
CA SER A 542 2.00 27.47 -10.61
C SER A 542 2.37 26.02 -10.88
N LEU A 543 2.02 25.15 -9.93
CA LEU A 543 2.24 23.71 -9.99
C LEU A 543 1.08 23.00 -10.69
N ASN A 544 1.41 22.26 -11.74
CA ASN A 544 0.50 21.31 -12.39
C ASN A 544 0.71 19.90 -11.82
N PHE A 545 -0.39 19.26 -11.41
CA PHE A 545 -0.39 17.93 -10.81
C PHE A 545 -0.74 16.86 -11.84
N ILE A 546 0.11 15.85 -11.99
CA ILE A 546 -0.19 14.66 -12.78
C ILE A 546 -0.41 13.43 -11.89
N THR A 547 -1.26 12.52 -12.34
CA THR A 547 -1.58 11.28 -11.64
C THR A 547 -0.86 10.11 -12.27
N LEU A 548 0.06 9.48 -11.53
CA LEU A 548 0.85 8.34 -11.99
C LEU A 548 0.46 7.07 -11.20
N TYR A 549 -0.80 6.68 -11.28
CA TYR A 549 -1.31 5.39 -10.75
C TYR A 549 -2.64 5.03 -11.41
N GLY A 550 -3.10 3.78 -11.21
CA GLY A 550 -4.39 3.33 -11.73
C GLY A 550 -4.43 3.32 -13.26
N LYS A 551 -5.55 3.76 -13.85
CA LYS A 551 -5.70 3.83 -15.32
C LYS A 551 -4.83 4.92 -15.96
N ALA A 552 -4.62 6.05 -15.26
CA ALA A 552 -3.83 7.17 -15.75
C ALA A 552 -2.35 6.81 -16.00
N LEU A 553 -1.85 5.77 -15.33
CA LEU A 553 -0.51 5.22 -15.56
C LEU A 553 -0.27 4.82 -17.03
N GLN A 554 -1.31 4.41 -17.76
CA GLN A 554 -1.16 3.99 -19.16
C GLN A 554 -0.78 5.15 -20.08
N ASN A 555 -1.14 6.39 -19.73
CA ASN A 555 -0.85 7.60 -20.52
C ASN A 555 0.63 7.98 -20.48
N PHE A 556 1.40 7.37 -19.57
CA PHE A 556 2.82 7.63 -19.36
C PHE A 556 3.68 6.41 -19.68
N LYS A 557 3.10 5.39 -20.34
CA LYS A 557 3.88 4.25 -20.83
C LYS A 557 4.37 4.51 -22.24
N CYS A 558 5.63 4.18 -22.51
CA CYS A 558 6.18 4.19 -23.86
C CYS A 558 5.50 3.13 -24.74
N ASP A 559 5.43 3.40 -26.05
CA ASP A 559 5.14 2.37 -27.04
C ASP A 559 6.25 1.28 -26.98
N PRO A 560 5.90 -0.02 -27.01
CA PRO A 560 6.88 -1.10 -27.11
C PRO A 560 7.95 -0.93 -28.20
N SER A 561 7.68 -0.18 -29.28
CA SER A 561 8.66 0.09 -30.34
C SER A 561 9.77 1.06 -29.92
N ASP A 562 9.48 2.01 -29.03
CA ASP A 562 10.42 3.07 -28.62
C ASP A 562 11.31 2.63 -27.45
N ALA A 563 10.98 1.50 -26.82
CA ALA A 563 11.72 0.93 -25.70
C ALA A 563 13.15 0.51 -26.05
N ASP A 564 13.47 0.29 -27.33
CA ASP A 564 14.81 -0.08 -27.80
C ASP A 564 15.75 1.11 -28.02
N ASN A 565 15.22 2.34 -28.12
CA ASN A 565 16.01 3.57 -28.40
C ASN A 565 16.39 4.37 -27.15
N LEU A 566 15.97 3.94 -25.95
CA LEU A 566 16.28 4.64 -24.70
C LEU A 566 17.67 4.26 -24.19
N GLN A 567 18.58 5.24 -24.13
CA GLN A 567 19.91 5.10 -23.54
C GLN A 567 19.78 4.70 -22.06
N ILE A 568 20.41 3.58 -21.69
CA ILE A 568 20.45 3.07 -20.31
C ILE A 568 21.88 3.29 -19.79
N PRO A 569 22.06 3.82 -18.57
CA PRO A 569 23.40 3.95 -17.97
C PRO A 569 24.12 2.60 -17.90
N ASP A 570 25.42 2.60 -18.18
CA ASP A 570 26.28 1.42 -18.10
C ASP A 570 26.47 0.98 -16.64
N ILE A 571 25.55 0.14 -16.16
CA ILE A 571 25.52 -0.42 -14.81
C ILE A 571 25.34 -1.93 -14.90
N GLU A 572 26.00 -2.65 -13.98
CA GLU A 572 25.87 -4.10 -13.87
C GLU A 572 24.39 -4.52 -13.77
N GLY A 573 23.91 -5.25 -14.79
CA GLY A 573 22.51 -5.66 -14.92
C GLY A 573 21.65 -4.84 -15.91
N ALA A 574 22.21 -3.90 -16.66
CA ALA A 574 21.50 -3.10 -17.67
C ALA A 574 20.73 -3.94 -18.73
N GLU A 575 21.23 -5.13 -19.11
CA GLU A 575 20.51 -6.04 -20.00
C GLU A 575 19.16 -6.51 -19.42
N ARG A 576 19.10 -6.73 -18.10
CA ARG A 576 17.84 -7.13 -17.43
C ARG A 576 16.81 -6.00 -17.41
N LEU A 577 17.28 -4.75 -17.34
CA LEU A 577 16.40 -3.58 -17.46
C LEU A 577 15.72 -3.55 -18.83
N ARG A 578 16.48 -3.80 -19.91
CA ARG A 578 15.94 -3.87 -21.28
C ARG A 578 14.84 -4.93 -21.40
N GLU A 579 15.10 -6.15 -20.90
CA GLU A 579 14.11 -7.24 -20.97
C GLU A 579 12.83 -6.95 -20.17
N LEU A 580 12.95 -6.33 -19.00
CA LEU A 580 11.80 -6.01 -18.16
C LEU A 580 10.96 -4.86 -18.69
N ARG A 581 11.61 -3.83 -19.25
CA ARG A 581 10.93 -2.74 -19.95
C ARG A 581 10.09 -3.26 -21.11
N LYS A 582 10.62 -4.22 -21.89
CA LYS A 582 9.86 -4.91 -22.96
C LYS A 582 8.66 -5.69 -22.45
N ARG A 583 8.73 -6.33 -21.28
CA ARG A 583 7.64 -7.17 -20.74
C ARG A 583 6.54 -6.39 -20.01
N ARG A 584 6.87 -5.29 -19.33
CA ARG A 584 5.92 -4.54 -18.47
C ARG A 584 5.44 -3.20 -19.05
N GLY A 585 6.09 -2.73 -20.12
CA GLY A 585 5.98 -1.37 -20.62
C GLY A 585 6.80 -0.42 -19.75
N ALA A 586 7.72 0.32 -20.36
CA ALA A 586 8.52 1.35 -19.68
C ALA A 586 7.69 2.61 -19.45
N LEU A 587 7.97 3.36 -18.40
CA LEU A 587 7.46 4.73 -18.29
C LEU A 587 8.27 5.69 -19.18
N ASP A 588 7.59 6.68 -19.75
CA ASP A 588 8.22 7.78 -20.45
C ASP A 588 8.86 8.74 -19.43
N VAL A 589 10.14 8.50 -19.19
CA VAL A 589 10.97 9.28 -18.25
C VAL A 589 11.01 10.75 -18.64
N LYS A 590 11.10 11.08 -19.94
CA LYS A 590 11.20 12.46 -20.43
C LYS A 590 9.89 13.20 -20.25
N GLN A 591 8.76 12.56 -20.57
CA GLN A 591 7.44 13.13 -20.34
C GLN A 591 7.21 13.44 -18.86
N ILE A 592 7.60 12.54 -17.96
CA ILE A 592 7.45 12.74 -16.51
C ILE A 592 8.39 13.84 -16.00
N GLN A 593 9.63 13.91 -16.50
CA GLN A 593 10.60 14.95 -16.16
C GLN A 593 10.08 16.36 -16.47
N ASN A 594 9.33 16.53 -17.56
CA ASN A 594 8.79 17.82 -17.98
C ASN A 594 7.56 18.30 -17.17
N THR A 595 7.15 17.56 -16.13
CA THR A 595 6.00 17.92 -15.29
C THR A 595 6.39 18.66 -14.02
N ASN A 596 5.43 19.21 -13.27
CA ASN A 596 5.73 19.92 -12.02
C ASN A 596 5.61 18.99 -10.82
N VAL A 597 4.42 18.44 -10.57
CA VAL A 597 4.16 17.57 -9.41
C VAL A 597 3.58 16.25 -9.88
N VAL A 598 4.23 15.15 -9.47
CA VAL A 598 3.80 13.79 -9.77
C VAL A 598 3.19 13.15 -8.53
N LEU A 599 1.92 12.79 -8.62
CA LEU A 599 1.18 12.08 -7.57
C LEU A 599 1.21 10.58 -7.83
N THR A 600 1.79 9.80 -6.92
CA THR A 600 1.89 8.34 -7.09
C THR A 600 1.76 7.55 -5.79
N THR A 601 1.65 6.23 -5.92
CA THR A 601 1.50 5.31 -4.79
C THR A 601 2.81 4.62 -4.45
N TYR A 602 2.94 4.16 -3.20
CA TYR A 602 4.07 3.32 -2.76
C TYR A 602 4.25 2.08 -3.64
N GLU A 603 3.14 1.48 -4.07
CA GLU A 603 3.14 0.31 -4.95
C GLU A 603 3.60 0.66 -6.36
N THR A 604 3.19 1.81 -6.92
CA THR A 604 3.70 2.27 -8.22
C THR A 604 5.21 2.51 -8.18
N VAL A 605 5.72 3.19 -7.14
CA VAL A 605 7.16 3.44 -7.01
C VAL A 605 7.94 2.13 -6.97
N ARG A 606 7.43 1.12 -6.24
CA ARG A 606 8.02 -0.23 -6.22
C ARG A 606 8.04 -0.87 -7.61
N ASP A 607 6.92 -0.79 -8.32
CA ASP A 607 6.73 -1.52 -9.58
C ASP A 607 7.49 -0.88 -10.76
N PHE A 608 7.69 0.44 -10.73
CA PHE A 608 8.40 1.24 -11.74
C PHE A 608 9.68 1.90 -11.21
N GLN A 609 10.29 1.32 -10.17
CA GLN A 609 11.48 1.88 -9.52
C GLN A 609 12.65 2.12 -10.48
N LEU A 610 12.75 1.30 -11.54
CA LEU A 610 13.82 1.39 -12.52
C LEU A 610 13.66 2.62 -13.43
N ASP A 611 12.43 3.04 -13.72
CA ASP A 611 12.17 4.21 -14.56
C ASP A 611 12.16 5.48 -13.69
N LEU A 612 11.47 5.42 -12.55
CA LEU A 612 11.39 6.54 -11.61
C LEU A 612 12.73 6.87 -10.94
N GLY A 613 13.64 5.89 -10.83
CA GLY A 613 14.99 6.06 -10.31
C GLY A 613 15.94 6.82 -11.24
N LEU A 614 15.60 6.95 -12.54
CA LEU A 614 16.36 7.73 -13.52
C LEU A 614 15.98 9.22 -13.52
N ILE A 615 14.85 9.56 -12.90
CA ILE A 615 14.38 10.95 -12.85
C ILE A 615 15.09 11.66 -11.70
N PRO A 616 15.78 12.79 -11.96
CA PRO A 616 16.31 13.63 -10.88
C PRO A 616 15.17 14.46 -10.28
N TRP A 617 14.77 14.15 -9.04
CA TRP A 617 13.66 14.83 -8.36
C TRP A 617 14.16 16.01 -7.52
N ALA A 618 13.55 17.20 -7.66
CA ALA A 618 13.85 18.34 -6.80
C ALA A 618 13.49 18.03 -5.34
N THR A 619 12.30 17.45 -5.13
CA THR A 619 11.87 17.00 -3.81
C THR A 619 11.04 15.73 -3.92
N VAL A 620 11.34 14.76 -3.06
CA VAL A 620 10.49 13.59 -2.82
C VAL A 620 9.78 13.76 -1.48
N VAL A 621 8.45 13.89 -1.54
CA VAL A 621 7.57 13.94 -0.38
C VAL A 621 6.89 12.59 -0.22
N ILE A 622 6.98 12.00 0.97
CA ILE A 622 6.21 10.81 1.32
C ILE A 622 5.20 11.14 2.43
N ASP A 623 3.94 10.80 2.20
CA ASP A 623 2.85 10.95 3.18
C ASP A 623 2.47 9.59 3.77
N GLU A 624 2.10 9.57 5.05
CA GLU A 624 1.93 8.36 5.86
C GLU A 624 3.21 7.48 5.82
N ALA A 625 4.35 8.10 6.15
CA ALA A 625 5.70 7.52 6.08
C ALA A 625 5.88 6.19 6.85
N GLN A 626 4.95 5.81 7.74
CA GLN A 626 4.93 4.48 8.36
C GLN A 626 4.79 3.33 7.35
N ARG A 627 4.47 3.61 6.08
CA ARG A 627 4.53 2.64 4.97
C ARG A 627 5.94 2.11 4.69
N ILE A 628 6.99 2.85 5.03
CA ILE A 628 8.40 2.43 4.89
C ILE A 628 9.06 2.04 6.22
N LYS A 629 8.28 1.55 7.18
CA LYS A 629 8.77 1.23 8.52
C LYS A 629 9.74 0.06 8.62
N THR A 630 9.72 -0.86 7.64
CA THR A 630 10.53 -2.09 7.69
C THR A 630 11.70 -2.03 6.72
N PRO A 631 12.94 -2.03 7.24
CA PRO A 631 14.15 -2.13 6.42
C PRO A 631 14.15 -3.37 5.53
N GLY A 632 14.73 -3.24 4.33
CA GLY A 632 14.87 -4.35 3.39
C GLY A 632 13.60 -4.75 2.65
N THR A 633 12.46 -4.09 2.87
CA THR A 633 11.27 -4.29 2.03
C THR A 633 11.43 -3.65 0.65
N LEU A 634 10.83 -4.24 -0.38
CA LEU A 634 10.88 -3.74 -1.76
C LEU A 634 10.49 -2.26 -1.90
N VAL A 635 9.44 -1.83 -1.21
CA VAL A 635 8.94 -0.44 -1.23
C VAL A 635 9.96 0.50 -0.60
N THR A 636 10.53 0.13 0.56
CA THR A 636 11.54 0.93 1.25
C THR A 636 12.81 1.06 0.44
N ASN A 637 13.26 -0.04 -0.19
CA ASN A 637 14.41 -0.02 -1.09
C ASN A 637 14.14 0.91 -2.29
N ALA A 638 13.02 0.72 -2.99
CA ALA A 638 12.67 1.54 -4.16
C ALA A 638 12.64 3.05 -3.84
N LEU A 639 12.10 3.45 -2.69
CA LEU A 639 12.08 4.86 -2.28
C LEU A 639 13.47 5.41 -1.92
N LYS A 640 14.31 4.61 -1.24
CA LYS A 640 15.69 5.00 -0.90
C LYS A 640 16.61 5.06 -2.13
N ALA A 641 16.26 4.36 -3.21
CA ALA A 641 16.99 4.34 -4.47
C ALA A 641 16.75 5.60 -5.35
N LEU A 642 15.71 6.40 -5.07
CA LEU A 642 15.39 7.57 -5.89
C LEU A 642 16.49 8.65 -5.81
N LYS A 643 16.84 9.21 -6.97
CA LYS A 643 17.74 10.35 -7.11
C LYS A 643 16.98 11.63 -6.77
N THR A 644 17.36 12.32 -5.69
CA THR A 644 16.66 13.53 -5.26
C THR A 644 17.54 14.47 -4.44
N ASP A 645 17.28 15.77 -4.59
CA ASP A 645 17.99 16.84 -3.90
C ASP A 645 17.51 17.00 -2.45
N PHE A 646 16.20 16.82 -2.20
CA PHE A 646 15.61 16.99 -0.86
C PHE A 646 14.47 16.00 -0.58
N ARG A 647 14.39 15.52 0.67
CA ARG A 647 13.41 14.52 1.09
C ARG A 647 12.56 15.02 2.25
N LEU A 648 11.24 14.95 2.10
CA LEU A 648 10.30 15.22 3.19
C LEU A 648 9.48 13.97 3.50
N ALA A 649 9.53 13.53 4.75
CA ALA A 649 8.65 12.48 5.24
C ALA A 649 7.60 13.08 6.18
N MET A 650 6.34 12.72 5.98
CA MET A 650 5.23 13.17 6.81
C MET A 650 4.54 11.99 7.47
N THR A 651 4.19 12.16 8.75
CA THR A 651 3.44 11.15 9.50
C THR A 651 2.82 11.77 10.75
N GLY A 652 1.60 11.38 11.10
CA GLY A 652 1.00 11.78 12.39
C GLY A 652 1.57 11.00 13.58
N THR A 653 2.03 9.77 13.31
CA THR A 653 2.51 8.81 14.28
C THR A 653 3.85 8.30 13.79
N PRO A 654 4.95 9.06 13.98
CA PRO A 654 6.29 8.70 13.49
C PRO A 654 6.76 7.34 13.99
N VAL A 655 6.12 6.85 15.04
CA VAL A 655 6.54 5.70 15.79
C VAL A 655 5.29 4.88 16.15
N GLU A 656 4.86 4.00 15.25
CA GLU A 656 3.63 3.20 15.39
C GLU A 656 3.90 1.86 16.13
N ASN A 657 5.00 1.16 15.81
CA ASN A 657 5.23 -0.20 16.33
C ASN A 657 6.63 -0.44 16.90
N SER A 658 7.70 0.10 16.30
CA SER A 658 9.08 -0.10 16.79
C SER A 658 9.95 1.13 16.56
N LEU A 659 10.99 1.34 17.37
CA LEU A 659 11.90 2.47 17.20
C LEU A 659 12.72 2.34 15.92
N MET A 660 12.86 1.09 15.46
CA MET A 660 13.43 0.79 14.17
C MET A 660 12.65 1.43 13.02
N ASP A 661 11.34 1.69 13.20
CA ASP A 661 10.52 2.40 12.22
C ASP A 661 11.05 3.85 12.06
N LEU A 662 11.34 4.51 13.18
CA LEU A 662 11.88 5.88 13.21
C LEU A 662 13.27 5.93 12.57
N TRP A 663 14.14 4.97 12.89
CA TRP A 663 15.44 4.85 12.25
C TRP A 663 15.29 4.66 10.74
N CYS A 664 14.38 3.78 10.31
CA CYS A 664 14.19 3.49 8.89
C CYS A 664 13.70 4.69 8.09
N ILE A 665 12.78 5.49 8.66
CA ILE A 665 12.27 6.74 8.08
C ILE A 665 13.36 7.82 8.10
N THR A 666 14.13 7.92 9.19
CA THR A 666 15.24 8.89 9.28
C THR A 666 16.32 8.58 8.26
N ASP A 667 16.66 7.31 8.05
CA ASP A 667 17.61 6.87 7.02
C ASP A 667 17.09 7.08 5.57
N PHE A 668 15.79 7.33 5.39
CA PHE A 668 15.26 7.83 4.14
C PHE A 668 15.53 9.33 3.98
N VAL A 669 15.18 10.17 4.97
CA VAL A 669 15.31 11.64 4.85
C VAL A 669 16.74 12.16 5.03
N ALA A 670 17.53 11.52 5.90
CA ALA A 670 18.92 11.84 6.22
C ALA A 670 19.73 10.53 6.32
N PRO A 671 20.11 9.94 5.17
CA PRO A 671 20.84 8.67 5.13
C PRO A 671 22.13 8.69 5.95
N GLY A 672 22.29 7.71 6.83
CA GLY A 672 23.49 7.55 7.68
C GLY A 672 23.54 8.43 8.93
N TYR A 673 22.57 9.33 9.15
CA TYR A 673 22.60 10.31 10.25
C TYR A 673 22.44 9.68 11.65
N LEU A 674 21.71 8.57 11.77
CA LEU A 674 21.52 7.84 13.03
C LEU A 674 22.44 6.62 13.17
N ASP A 675 23.58 6.62 12.47
CA ASP A 675 24.47 5.47 12.33
C ASP A 675 23.76 4.21 11.80
N SER A 676 24.43 3.06 11.89
CA SER A 676 23.88 1.81 11.38
C SER A 676 22.70 1.32 12.20
N GLY A 677 21.76 0.65 11.53
CA GLY A 677 20.57 0.09 12.18
C GLY A 677 20.89 -0.89 13.32
N LYS A 678 22.01 -1.61 13.21
CA LYS A 678 22.55 -2.48 14.26
C LYS A 678 22.97 -1.71 15.50
N SER A 679 23.72 -0.61 15.32
CA SER A 679 24.16 0.27 16.41
C SER A 679 22.97 0.97 17.07
N PHE A 680 22.05 1.50 16.26
CA PHE A 680 20.81 2.11 16.74
C PHE A 680 19.95 1.12 17.55
N ASN A 681 19.81 -0.12 17.06
CA ASN A 681 19.08 -1.15 17.78
C ASN A 681 19.75 -1.51 19.12
N ALA A 682 21.08 -1.58 19.17
CA ALA A 682 21.80 -1.86 20.41
C ALA A 682 21.64 -0.74 21.44
N GLU A 683 21.67 0.53 21.01
CA GLU A 683 21.63 1.69 21.89
C GLU A 683 20.21 2.06 22.34
N PHE A 684 19.20 1.93 21.47
CA PHE A 684 17.85 2.44 21.76
C PHE A 684 16.79 1.34 21.84
N CYS A 685 16.84 0.32 20.99
CA CYS A 685 15.81 -0.73 20.97
C CYS A 685 16.01 -1.79 22.06
N LEU A 686 17.25 -2.20 22.37
CA LEU A 686 17.52 -3.19 23.41
C LEU A 686 17.20 -2.69 24.83
N PRO A 687 17.55 -1.45 25.22
CA PRO A 687 17.17 -0.94 26.54
C PRO A 687 15.66 -0.90 26.77
N LEU A 688 14.84 -0.65 25.74
CA LEU A 688 13.37 -0.65 25.89
C LEU A 688 12.78 -1.99 26.33
N LYS A 689 13.51 -3.10 26.17
CA LYS A 689 13.04 -4.42 26.61
C LYS A 689 13.26 -4.65 28.11
N LYS A 690 14.03 -3.78 28.76
CA LYS A 690 14.34 -3.85 30.19
C LYS A 690 13.32 -3.02 30.99
N PRO A 691 12.64 -3.61 31.98
CA PRO A 691 11.62 -2.90 32.76
C PRO A 691 12.15 -1.74 33.61
N GLU A 692 13.46 -1.72 33.91
CA GLU A 692 14.14 -0.65 34.66
C GLU A 692 14.50 0.59 33.81
N THR A 693 14.31 0.56 32.49
CA THR A 693 14.70 1.66 31.62
C THR A 693 13.78 2.86 31.79
N ASP A 694 14.35 4.04 32.06
CA ASP A 694 13.61 5.29 32.01
C ASP A 694 13.28 5.62 30.55
N ILE A 695 12.02 5.40 30.20
CA ILE A 695 11.50 5.63 28.86
C ILE A 695 11.63 7.12 28.52
N ARG A 696 11.35 8.05 29.45
CA ARG A 696 11.33 9.48 29.12
C ARG A 696 12.71 10.00 28.76
N GLU A 697 13.72 9.68 29.56
CA GLU A 697 15.11 10.07 29.33
C GLU A 697 15.63 9.54 27.98
N LEU A 698 15.35 8.26 27.69
CA LEU A 698 15.73 7.65 26.42
C LEU A 698 15.09 8.38 25.23
N GLY A 699 13.89 8.94 25.40
CA GLY A 699 13.14 9.61 24.33
C GLY A 699 13.66 11.00 24.03
N GLU A 700 14.05 11.72 25.07
CA GLU A 700 14.74 13.00 24.97
C GLU A 700 16.08 12.81 24.25
N ARG A 701 16.85 11.78 24.62
CA ARG A 701 18.11 11.42 23.92
C ARG A 701 17.93 11.14 22.44
N ILE A 702 16.90 10.37 22.05
CA ILE A 702 16.60 10.11 20.63
C ILE A 702 16.21 11.40 19.92
N ARG A 703 15.39 12.25 20.56
CA ARG A 703 14.97 13.54 20.00
C ARG A 703 16.17 14.44 19.74
N GLU A 704 17.08 14.55 20.70
CA GLU A 704 18.32 15.33 20.58
C GLU A 704 19.21 14.78 19.46
N ARG A 705 19.32 13.45 19.35
CA ARG A 705 20.11 12.82 18.29
C ARG A 705 19.56 13.08 16.90
N ILE A 706 18.24 13.00 16.71
CA ILE A 706 17.61 13.33 15.43
C ILE A 706 17.74 14.84 15.14
N GLY A 707 17.66 15.66 16.19
CA GLY A 707 17.94 17.08 16.14
C GLY A 707 17.05 17.81 15.12
N VAL A 708 17.70 18.55 14.23
CA VAL A 708 17.05 19.44 13.25
C VAL A 708 16.16 18.72 12.23
N HIS A 709 16.40 17.42 12.02
CA HIS A 709 15.65 16.63 11.04
C HIS A 709 14.26 16.25 11.51
N LEU A 710 13.90 16.44 12.79
CA LEU A 710 12.58 16.10 13.32
C LEU A 710 11.82 17.35 13.76
N LYS A 711 10.69 17.63 13.11
CA LYS A 711 9.70 18.58 13.61
C LYS A 711 8.49 17.83 14.14
N ARG A 712 8.21 17.93 15.44
CA ARG A 712 7.05 17.31 16.09
C ARG A 712 6.36 18.29 17.02
N ARG A 713 5.04 18.36 16.88
CA ARG A 713 4.17 19.33 17.54
C ARG A 713 2.83 18.68 17.85
N LEU A 714 2.30 18.91 19.05
CA LEU A 714 1.01 18.37 19.49
C LEU A 714 -0.08 19.44 19.42
N LYS A 715 -1.34 19.03 19.19
CA LYS A 715 -2.47 19.97 19.17
C LYS A 715 -2.65 20.73 20.48
N THR A 716 -2.43 20.04 21.59
CA THR A 716 -2.54 20.59 22.96
C THR A 716 -1.54 21.68 23.24
N ASP A 717 -0.42 21.70 22.52
CA ASP A 717 0.71 22.57 22.83
C ASP A 717 0.66 23.88 22.03
N ILE A 718 -0.22 23.98 21.03
CA ILE A 718 -0.15 25.05 20.00
C ILE A 718 -1.51 25.64 19.61
N LEU A 719 -2.59 24.87 19.69
CA LEU A 719 -3.90 25.37 19.27
C LEU A 719 -4.74 25.75 20.50
N ASP A 720 -4.69 27.04 20.85
CA ASP A 720 -5.58 27.63 21.87
C ASP A 720 -7.05 27.73 21.38
N ASP A 721 -7.25 27.80 20.05
CA ASP A 721 -8.55 28.04 19.39
C ASP A 721 -9.36 26.76 19.06
N LEU A 722 -8.83 25.55 19.32
CA LEU A 722 -9.61 24.34 19.10
C LEU A 722 -10.71 24.21 20.17
N PRO A 723 -11.95 23.84 19.79
CA PRO A 723 -13.02 23.66 20.76
C PRO A 723 -12.75 22.48 21.68
N GLU A 724 -13.36 22.44 22.86
CA GLU A 724 -13.09 21.39 23.85
C GLU A 724 -13.34 19.96 23.30
N LYS A 725 -12.41 19.05 23.60
CA LYS A 725 -12.52 17.61 23.30
C LYS A 725 -12.91 16.86 24.56
N HIS A 726 -14.11 16.27 24.57
CA HIS A 726 -14.61 15.49 25.71
C HIS A 726 -14.66 13.99 25.36
N VAL A 727 -14.02 13.17 26.18
CA VAL A 727 -14.11 11.71 26.10
C VAL A 727 -15.04 11.22 27.19
N HIS A 728 -16.14 10.56 26.80
CA HIS A 728 -17.17 10.05 27.71
C HIS A 728 -17.02 8.54 27.87
N VAL A 729 -16.70 8.11 29.10
CA VAL A 729 -16.54 6.70 29.48
C VAL A 729 -17.66 6.29 30.44
N ASP A 730 -17.89 7.05 31.51
CA ASP A 730 -18.84 6.69 32.57
C ASP A 730 -20.29 6.66 32.10
N LYS A 731 -20.66 7.62 31.24
CA LYS A 731 -22.01 7.74 30.66
C LYS A 731 -22.26 6.74 29.51
N CYS A 732 -21.29 5.89 29.20
CA CYS A 732 -21.33 4.99 28.05
C CYS A 732 -21.36 3.52 28.48
N GLN A 733 -21.72 3.24 29.73
CA GLN A 733 -21.79 1.88 30.27
C GLN A 733 -23.23 1.46 30.50
N HIS A 734 -23.56 0.23 30.12
CA HIS A 734 -24.83 -0.38 30.47
C HIS A 734 -24.62 -1.85 30.84
N GLN A 735 -25.44 -2.34 31.76
CA GLN A 735 -25.41 -3.74 32.15
C GLN A 735 -25.94 -4.62 31.02
N MET A 736 -25.26 -5.75 30.75
CA MET A 736 -25.72 -6.70 29.75
C MET A 736 -27.15 -7.19 30.04
N PRO A 737 -28.06 -7.15 29.04
CA PRO A 737 -29.38 -7.78 29.16
C PRO A 737 -29.28 -9.30 29.34
N PRO A 738 -30.33 -9.98 29.85
CA PRO A 738 -30.30 -11.42 30.13
C PRO A 738 -29.85 -12.27 28.93
N THR A 739 -30.35 -11.98 27.73
CA THR A 739 -30.00 -12.68 26.49
C THR A 739 -28.52 -12.55 26.13
N GLN A 740 -27.92 -11.38 26.39
CA GLN A 740 -26.49 -11.14 26.17
C GLN A 740 -25.65 -11.85 27.24
N ILE A 741 -26.08 -11.82 28.51
CA ILE A 741 -25.43 -12.53 29.63
C ILE A 741 -25.36 -14.04 29.37
N GLU A 742 -26.46 -14.65 28.96
CA GLU A 742 -26.54 -16.09 28.68
C GLU A 742 -25.55 -16.52 27.58
N ARG A 743 -25.52 -15.78 26.46
CA ARG A 743 -24.59 -16.06 25.36
C ARG A 743 -23.14 -15.81 25.75
N TYR A 744 -22.88 -14.77 26.54
CA TYR A 744 -21.54 -14.46 27.05
C TYR A 744 -21.03 -15.60 27.95
N HIS A 745 -21.85 -16.08 28.88
CA HIS A 745 -21.53 -17.22 29.72
C HIS A 745 -21.34 -18.51 28.92
N ALA A 746 -22.20 -18.78 27.93
CA ALA A 746 -22.06 -19.95 27.07
C ALA A 746 -20.73 -19.95 26.30
N ALA A 747 -20.29 -18.79 25.81
CA ALA A 747 -18.99 -18.64 25.16
C ALA A 747 -17.82 -18.95 26.11
N LEU A 748 -17.88 -18.44 27.35
CA LEU A 748 -16.86 -18.71 28.39
C LEU A 748 -16.84 -20.17 28.84
N GLN A 749 -18.01 -20.80 28.99
CA GLN A 749 -18.14 -22.19 29.38
C GLN A 749 -17.65 -23.14 28.28
N ALA A 750 -17.98 -22.87 27.01
CA ALA A 750 -17.49 -23.65 25.88
C ALA A 750 -15.94 -23.61 25.78
N ALA A 751 -15.33 -22.51 26.21
CA ALA A 751 -13.87 -22.41 26.30
C ALA A 751 -13.26 -23.11 27.53
N SER A 752 -14.05 -23.29 28.59
CA SER A 752 -13.62 -23.92 29.85
C SER A 752 -13.84 -25.43 29.86
N GLY A 753 -14.86 -25.96 29.19
CA GLY A 753 -15.27 -27.37 29.23
C GLY A 753 -14.44 -28.38 28.43
N ASN A 754 -13.43 -27.94 27.67
CA ASN A 754 -12.49 -28.82 26.98
C ASN A 754 -11.27 -29.14 27.87
N ASP A 755 -11.51 -29.85 28.97
CA ASP A 755 -10.50 -30.36 29.92
C ASP A 755 -9.90 -31.71 29.47
N SER A 756 -9.59 -31.85 28.18
CA SER A 756 -8.68 -32.92 27.74
C SER A 756 -7.25 -32.37 27.80
N ALA A 757 -6.41 -33.02 28.61
CA ALA A 757 -5.06 -32.64 29.04
C ALA A 757 -3.98 -32.51 27.93
N THR A 758 -4.36 -32.11 26.73
CA THR A 758 -3.51 -31.72 25.63
C THR A 758 -3.66 -30.21 25.44
N SER A 759 -2.57 -29.47 25.64
CA SER A 759 -2.36 -28.07 25.27
C SER A 759 -3.36 -27.54 24.24
N ARG A 760 -4.25 -26.62 24.68
CA ARG A 760 -5.29 -26.00 23.85
C ARG A 760 -4.64 -25.42 22.57
N PRO A 761 -5.12 -25.77 21.36
CA PRO A 761 -4.56 -25.20 20.13
C PRO A 761 -4.82 -23.68 20.09
N PRO A 762 -3.84 -22.86 19.63
CA PRO A 762 -3.97 -21.39 19.54
C PRO A 762 -5.24 -20.91 18.83
N ASN A 763 -5.79 -21.73 17.92
CA ASN A 763 -6.99 -21.41 17.14
C ASN A 763 -8.26 -21.31 18.00
N GLN A 764 -8.39 -22.08 19.09
CA GLN A 764 -9.59 -22.02 19.95
C GLN A 764 -9.66 -20.74 20.78
N ILE A 765 -8.49 -20.22 21.16
CA ILE A 765 -8.36 -18.98 21.93
C ILE A 765 -8.79 -17.77 21.09
N LEU A 766 -8.32 -17.70 19.85
CA LEU A 766 -8.71 -16.65 18.92
C LEU A 766 -10.21 -16.72 18.59
N GLN A 767 -10.76 -17.93 18.43
CA GLN A 767 -12.20 -18.13 18.22
C GLN A 767 -13.04 -17.61 19.39
N LEU A 768 -12.62 -17.84 20.64
CA LEU A 768 -13.31 -17.30 21.81
C LEU A 768 -13.32 -15.77 21.78
N LEU A 769 -12.17 -15.13 21.55
CA LEU A 769 -12.07 -13.67 21.52
C LEU A 769 -12.94 -13.06 20.41
N HIS A 770 -12.95 -13.67 19.23
CA HIS A 770 -13.87 -13.26 18.16
C HIS A 770 -15.33 -13.39 18.60
N ARG A 771 -15.71 -14.48 19.25
CA ARG A 771 -17.07 -14.70 19.74
C ARG A 771 -17.47 -13.72 20.85
N LEU A 772 -16.59 -13.42 21.80
CA LEU A 772 -16.84 -12.43 22.85
C LEU A 772 -17.00 -11.03 22.25
N ARG A 773 -16.19 -10.66 21.26
CA ARG A 773 -16.33 -9.40 20.53
C ARG A 773 -17.64 -9.32 19.75
N ASP A 774 -18.05 -10.43 19.13
CA ASP A 774 -19.35 -10.53 18.46
C ASP A 774 -20.51 -10.28 19.43
N ILE A 775 -20.51 -10.99 20.57
CA ILE A 775 -21.53 -10.87 21.62
C ILE A 775 -21.54 -9.47 22.24
N SER A 776 -20.36 -8.85 22.46
CA SER A 776 -20.26 -7.47 22.96
C SER A 776 -21.02 -6.49 22.07
N ASP A 777 -20.76 -6.53 20.75
CA ASP A 777 -21.44 -5.63 19.81
C ASP A 777 -22.93 -5.98 19.68
N HIS A 778 -23.29 -7.25 19.55
CA HIS A 778 -24.68 -7.70 19.66
C HIS A 778 -24.77 -9.23 19.82
N PRO A 779 -25.60 -9.77 20.75
CA PRO A 779 -25.71 -11.21 20.97
C PRO A 779 -26.04 -12.03 19.71
N LEU A 780 -26.91 -11.52 18.83
CA LEU A 780 -27.34 -12.21 17.61
C LEU A 780 -26.36 -12.14 16.43
N LEU A 781 -25.27 -11.36 16.52
CA LEU A 781 -24.26 -11.32 15.44
C LEU A 781 -23.46 -12.62 15.33
N ALA A 782 -23.29 -13.34 16.45
CA ALA A 782 -22.58 -14.62 16.48
C ALA A 782 -23.26 -15.69 15.62
N ASP A 783 -24.61 -15.68 15.57
CA ASP A 783 -25.40 -16.68 14.84
C ASP A 783 -26.01 -16.13 13.54
N SER A 784 -25.81 -14.84 13.23
CA SER A 784 -26.32 -14.15 12.03
C SER A 784 -27.86 -14.16 11.88
N GLN A 785 -28.60 -14.07 12.99
CA GLN A 785 -30.07 -14.17 13.02
C GLN A 785 -30.79 -12.83 13.28
N TRP A 786 -30.09 -11.69 13.20
CA TRP A 786 -30.66 -10.40 13.61
C TRP A 786 -31.72 -9.83 12.64
N GLU A 787 -31.72 -10.26 11.37
CA GLU A 787 -32.62 -9.73 10.32
C GLU A 787 -34.12 -10.04 10.55
N GLN A 788 -34.42 -10.94 11.48
CA GLN A 788 -35.80 -11.37 11.79
C GLN A 788 -36.45 -10.59 12.94
N PHE A 789 -35.69 -9.68 13.58
CA PHE A 789 -36.13 -8.95 14.76
C PHE A 789 -36.30 -7.47 14.44
N SER A 790 -37.30 -6.82 15.04
CA SER A 790 -37.50 -5.38 14.93
C SER A 790 -36.33 -4.61 15.55
N ALA A 791 -36.13 -3.35 15.13
CA ALA A 791 -35.09 -2.50 15.70
C ALA A 791 -35.24 -2.36 17.22
N THR A 792 -36.47 -2.24 17.73
CA THR A 792 -36.74 -2.13 19.17
C THR A 792 -36.34 -3.39 19.96
N GLU A 793 -36.57 -4.58 19.40
CA GLU A 793 -36.16 -5.84 20.05
C GLU A 793 -34.65 -6.01 20.03
N LEU A 794 -33.99 -5.64 18.93
CA LEU A 794 -32.53 -5.68 18.82
C LEU A 794 -31.86 -4.74 19.83
N ILE A 795 -32.39 -3.52 19.97
CA ILE A 795 -31.91 -2.57 21.00
C ILE A 795 -32.05 -3.18 22.39
N GLY A 796 -33.20 -3.79 22.69
CA GLY A 796 -33.50 -4.45 23.96
C GLY A 796 -32.57 -5.61 24.36
N GLN A 797 -31.77 -6.13 23.42
CA GLN A 797 -30.92 -7.31 23.64
C GLN A 797 -29.43 -6.98 23.78
N SER A 798 -28.98 -5.76 23.50
CA SER A 798 -27.56 -5.39 23.56
C SER A 798 -27.33 -4.15 24.41
N ALA A 799 -26.48 -4.28 25.44
CA ALA A 799 -26.08 -3.15 26.28
C ALA A 799 -25.48 -2.00 25.47
N LYS A 800 -24.62 -2.30 24.48
CA LYS A 800 -23.98 -1.27 23.65
C LYS A 800 -25.00 -0.55 22.76
N LEU A 801 -25.99 -1.26 22.22
CA LEU A 801 -27.05 -0.63 21.44
C LEU A 801 -27.92 0.27 22.31
N MET A 802 -28.35 -0.18 23.50
CA MET A 802 -29.14 0.65 24.43
C MET A 802 -28.46 2.01 24.67
N VAL A 803 -27.20 1.98 25.11
CA VAL A 803 -26.40 3.20 25.31
C VAL A 803 -26.27 4.02 24.03
N THR A 804 -25.96 3.36 22.91
CA THR A 804 -25.75 4.08 21.65
C THR A 804 -27.03 4.79 21.20
N ILE A 805 -28.19 4.19 21.36
CA ILE A 805 -29.48 4.80 21.00
C ILE A 805 -29.79 5.97 21.93
N GLU A 806 -29.62 5.81 23.25
CA GLU A 806 -29.78 6.93 24.21
C GLU A 806 -28.88 8.12 23.84
N LEU A 807 -27.62 7.86 23.46
CA LEU A 807 -26.71 8.90 22.99
C LEU A 807 -27.20 9.54 21.69
N LEU A 808 -27.66 8.74 20.72
CA LEU A 808 -28.17 9.23 19.44
C LEU A 808 -29.46 10.05 19.60
N GLU A 809 -30.35 9.70 20.52
CA GLU A 809 -31.53 10.50 20.85
C GLU A 809 -31.15 11.87 21.40
N ASN A 810 -30.18 11.92 22.31
CA ASN A 810 -29.64 13.16 22.85
C ASN A 810 -29.00 14.04 21.75
N ILE A 811 -28.25 13.43 20.82
CA ILE A 811 -27.64 14.12 19.68
C ILE A 811 -28.72 14.63 18.70
N ARG A 812 -29.76 13.83 18.46
CA ARG A 812 -30.91 14.20 17.63
C ARG A 812 -31.68 15.37 18.21
N ALA A 813 -31.89 15.40 19.53
CA ALA A 813 -32.53 16.52 20.22
C ALA A 813 -31.76 17.83 20.00
N LYS A 814 -30.43 17.77 19.94
CA LYS A 814 -29.55 18.91 19.63
C LYS A 814 -29.44 19.22 18.13
N LYS A 815 -30.02 18.38 17.26
CA LYS A 815 -29.92 18.47 15.79
C LYS A 815 -28.47 18.42 15.27
N GLU A 816 -27.62 17.66 15.97
CA GLU A 816 -26.20 17.52 15.66
C GLU A 816 -25.90 16.25 14.87
N LYS A 817 -24.69 16.15 14.31
CA LYS A 817 -24.30 15.03 13.44
C LYS A 817 -23.28 14.13 14.11
N VAL A 818 -23.37 12.85 13.79
CA VAL A 818 -22.59 11.79 14.45
C VAL A 818 -21.91 10.86 13.45
N ILE A 819 -20.71 10.44 13.81
CA ILE A 819 -19.96 9.39 13.13
C ILE A 819 -19.96 8.14 14.00
N LEU A 820 -20.35 7.00 13.43
CA LEU A 820 -20.26 5.69 14.09
C LEU A 820 -19.12 4.88 13.48
N PHE A 821 -18.10 4.57 14.28
CA PHE A 821 -17.01 3.71 13.88
C PHE A 821 -17.28 2.26 14.22
N SER A 822 -17.23 1.39 13.20
CA SER A 822 -17.30 -0.06 13.37
C SER A 822 -16.46 -0.78 12.31
N GLU A 823 -15.69 -1.77 12.73
CA GLU A 823 -14.81 -2.55 11.85
C GLU A 823 -15.57 -3.59 11.02
N ARG A 824 -16.55 -4.28 11.62
CA ARG A 824 -17.16 -5.47 11.05
C ARG A 824 -18.35 -5.11 10.17
N ARG A 825 -18.35 -5.61 8.92
CA ARG A 825 -19.46 -5.39 7.96
C ARG A 825 -20.82 -5.80 8.52
N LYS A 826 -20.89 -6.92 9.25
CA LYS A 826 -22.16 -7.37 9.88
C LYS A 826 -22.70 -6.33 10.87
N THR A 827 -21.83 -5.78 11.72
CA THR A 827 -22.19 -4.69 12.66
C THR A 827 -22.58 -3.41 11.92
N GLN A 828 -21.87 -3.05 10.85
CA GLN A 828 -22.22 -1.87 10.03
C GLN A 828 -23.63 -1.98 9.44
N HIS A 829 -23.99 -3.15 8.88
CA HIS A 829 -25.34 -3.37 8.34
C HIS A 829 -26.42 -3.38 9.43
N LEU A 830 -26.16 -3.99 10.58
CA LEU A 830 -27.05 -3.95 11.74
C LEU A 830 -27.34 -2.51 12.17
N LEU A 831 -26.30 -1.67 12.29
CA LEU A 831 -26.45 -0.26 12.65
C LEU A 831 -27.24 0.53 11.59
N ILE A 832 -27.03 0.28 10.29
CA ILE A 832 -27.86 0.89 9.23
C ILE A 832 -29.33 0.52 9.40
N TYR A 833 -29.62 -0.75 9.61
CA TYR A 833 -30.98 -1.25 9.77
C TYR A 833 -31.67 -0.54 10.94
N ILE A 834 -31.01 -0.49 12.11
CA ILE A 834 -31.53 0.19 13.30
C ILE A 834 -31.73 1.69 13.05
N LEU A 835 -30.76 2.38 12.45
CA LEU A 835 -30.86 3.82 12.20
C LEU A 835 -31.97 4.17 11.19
N ARG A 836 -32.22 3.31 10.20
CA ARG A 836 -33.32 3.48 9.24
C ARG A 836 -34.68 3.29 9.91
N GLU A 837 -34.85 2.20 10.63
CA GLU A 837 -36.13 1.83 11.21
C GLU A 837 -36.48 2.68 12.44
N TYR A 838 -35.53 2.90 13.35
CA TYR A 838 -35.78 3.61 14.62
C TYR A 838 -35.78 5.14 14.46
N PHE A 839 -34.83 5.69 13.70
CA PHE A 839 -34.72 7.15 13.51
C PHE A 839 -35.35 7.68 12.22
N GLY A 840 -35.79 6.81 11.30
CA GLY A 840 -36.40 7.21 10.03
C GLY A 840 -35.39 7.83 9.04
N LEU A 841 -34.10 7.54 9.20
CA LEU A 841 -33.05 8.13 8.37
C LEU A 841 -32.92 7.39 7.04
N THR A 842 -33.13 8.08 5.91
CA THR A 842 -33.04 7.49 4.56
C THR A 842 -31.63 7.56 3.96
N ASP A 843 -30.86 8.61 4.27
CA ASP A 843 -29.53 8.90 3.71
C ASP A 843 -28.39 8.50 4.67
N ILE A 844 -28.20 7.20 4.88
CA ILE A 844 -27.09 6.66 5.69
C ILE A 844 -26.13 5.91 4.78
N PHE A 845 -24.85 6.26 4.88
CA PHE A 845 -23.78 5.69 4.06
C PHE A 845 -22.80 4.86 4.90
N ILE A 846 -22.24 3.81 4.29
CA ILE A 846 -21.10 3.06 4.81
C ILE A 846 -19.86 3.44 4.01
N VAL A 847 -18.86 4.00 4.68
CA VAL A 847 -17.53 4.24 4.10
C VAL A 847 -16.57 3.19 4.65
N ASN A 848 -16.18 2.23 3.81
CA ASN A 848 -15.24 1.18 4.17
C ASN A 848 -14.29 0.84 3.00
N GLY A 849 -13.48 -0.21 3.16
CA GLY A 849 -12.52 -0.65 2.14
C GLY A 849 -13.15 -1.08 0.79
N GLY A 850 -14.45 -1.40 0.79
CA GLY A 850 -15.19 -1.78 -0.43
C GLY A 850 -15.96 -0.64 -1.10
N THR A 851 -15.96 0.58 -0.53
CA THR A 851 -16.58 1.77 -1.16
C THR A 851 -15.68 2.29 -2.29
N PRO A 852 -16.20 2.59 -3.49
CA PRO A 852 -15.37 3.10 -4.60
C PRO A 852 -14.61 4.40 -4.27
N GLY A 853 -13.35 4.53 -4.73
CA GLY A 853 -12.60 5.80 -4.72
C GLY A 853 -13.07 6.75 -5.83
N ASN A 854 -12.56 8.00 -5.89
CA ASN A 854 -13.02 8.95 -6.92
C ASN A 854 -12.60 8.53 -8.35
N THR A 855 -11.57 7.70 -8.49
CA THR A 855 -11.06 7.20 -9.79
C THR A 855 -11.74 5.93 -10.32
N GLN A 856 -12.59 5.25 -9.53
CA GLN A 856 -13.36 4.07 -10.01
C GLN A 856 -14.65 4.46 -10.77
N ARG A 857 -14.76 5.72 -11.18
CA ARG A 857 -16.00 6.41 -11.55
C ARG A 857 -16.68 6.02 -12.87
N ALA A 858 -16.08 5.25 -13.78
CA ALA A 858 -16.74 5.05 -15.08
C ALA A 858 -17.80 3.94 -15.13
N ASN A 859 -17.79 2.93 -14.24
CA ASN A 859 -18.61 1.72 -14.43
C ASN A 859 -19.38 1.24 -13.18
N SER A 860 -19.55 2.05 -12.11
CA SER A 860 -20.18 1.57 -10.87
C SER A 860 -21.39 2.43 -10.45
N MET A 861 -22.54 1.76 -10.30
CA MET A 861 -23.79 2.32 -9.74
C MET A 861 -23.69 2.76 -8.26
N LYS A 862 -22.49 2.75 -7.64
CA LYS A 862 -22.27 3.01 -6.21
C LYS A 862 -21.53 4.34 -6.00
N MET A 863 -22.03 5.17 -5.09
CA MET A 863 -21.41 6.46 -4.73
C MET A 863 -19.98 6.31 -4.23
N SER A 864 -19.12 7.27 -4.57
CA SER A 864 -17.74 7.32 -4.08
C SER A 864 -17.67 7.65 -2.59
N ARG A 865 -16.52 7.37 -1.97
CA ARG A 865 -16.24 7.74 -0.57
C ARG A 865 -16.46 9.24 -0.32
N GLN A 866 -15.91 10.08 -1.20
CA GLN A 866 -16.00 11.54 -1.06
C GLN A 866 -17.45 12.02 -1.24
N GLN A 867 -18.16 11.52 -2.26
CA GLN A 867 -19.58 11.87 -2.48
C GLN A 867 -20.47 11.51 -1.29
N SER A 868 -20.21 10.35 -0.65
CA SER A 868 -20.93 9.93 0.56
C SER A 868 -20.69 10.88 1.73
N VAL A 869 -19.44 11.35 1.91
CA VAL A 869 -19.08 12.34 2.92
C VAL A 869 -19.71 13.70 2.61
N ASP A 870 -19.61 14.18 1.38
CA ASP A 870 -20.14 15.49 0.97
C ASP A 870 -21.66 15.56 1.19
N ARG A 871 -22.41 14.51 0.82
CA ARG A 871 -23.85 14.41 1.07
C ARG A 871 -24.19 14.36 2.56
N PHE A 872 -23.38 13.69 3.37
CA PHE A 872 -23.51 13.71 4.82
C PHE A 872 -23.26 15.12 5.39
N GLN A 873 -22.24 15.82 4.90
CA GLN A 873 -21.87 17.16 5.36
C GLN A 873 -22.89 18.21 4.94
N SER A 874 -23.51 18.11 3.76
CA SER A 874 -24.49 19.07 3.23
C SER A 874 -25.89 18.97 3.86
N LYS A 875 -26.29 17.78 4.33
CA LYS A 875 -27.63 17.57 4.91
C LYS A 875 -27.84 18.41 6.17
N GLN A 876 -28.95 19.13 6.31
CA GLN A 876 -29.23 19.90 7.52
C GLN A 876 -29.80 19.03 8.66
N GLY A 877 -29.47 19.40 9.90
CA GLY A 877 -29.97 18.73 11.11
C GLY A 877 -29.27 17.40 11.45
N PHE A 878 -29.98 16.55 12.21
CA PHE A 878 -29.47 15.27 12.68
C PHE A 878 -29.24 14.31 11.50
N ASN A 879 -28.02 13.76 11.43
CA ASN A 879 -27.69 12.68 10.52
C ASN A 879 -26.54 11.84 11.07
N ALA A 880 -26.43 10.60 10.57
CA ALA A 880 -25.40 9.65 10.96
C ALA A 880 -24.67 9.09 9.74
N ILE A 881 -23.36 8.87 9.88
CA ILE A 881 -22.55 8.13 8.89
C ILE A 881 -21.77 7.02 9.58
N ILE A 882 -21.67 5.86 8.92
CA ILE A 882 -20.95 4.71 9.45
C ILE A 882 -19.64 4.55 8.70
N MET A 883 -18.54 4.43 9.44
CA MET A 883 -17.21 4.30 8.86
C MET A 883 -16.41 3.18 9.52
N SER A 884 -15.51 2.55 8.76
CA SER A 884 -14.48 1.70 9.37
C SER A 884 -13.32 2.56 9.88
N PRO A 885 -12.68 2.21 11.02
CA PRO A 885 -11.48 2.91 11.49
C PRO A 885 -10.37 2.96 10.43
N LEU A 886 -10.23 1.91 9.62
CA LEU A 886 -9.29 1.86 8.48
C LEU A 886 -9.66 2.84 7.36
N ALA A 887 -10.96 3.04 7.08
CA ALA A 887 -11.39 4.04 6.10
C ALA A 887 -11.21 5.47 6.62
N ALA A 888 -11.14 5.66 7.94
CA ALA A 888 -10.77 6.93 8.56
C ALA A 888 -9.29 7.28 8.37
N GLY A 889 -8.41 6.30 8.12
CA GLY A 889 -7.01 6.50 7.78
C GLY A 889 -6.77 7.14 6.40
N LEU A 890 -7.83 7.43 5.64
CA LEU A 890 -7.78 7.87 4.24
C LEU A 890 -7.75 9.39 4.04
N GLY A 891 -7.66 10.19 5.10
CA GLY A 891 -7.51 11.66 4.98
C GLY A 891 -8.78 12.50 5.02
N LEU A 892 -9.97 11.88 4.99
CA LEU A 892 -11.26 12.57 4.82
C LEU A 892 -11.49 13.68 5.86
N ASN A 893 -12.00 14.83 5.42
CA ASN A 893 -12.35 15.95 6.28
C ASN A 893 -13.84 15.96 6.60
N ILE A 894 -14.22 15.78 7.87
CA ILE A 894 -15.60 15.61 8.31
C ILE A 894 -15.91 16.54 9.50
N THR A 895 -15.68 17.84 9.31
CA THR A 895 -15.91 18.88 10.34
C THR A 895 -17.38 19.18 10.60
N ALA A 896 -18.29 18.74 9.72
CA ALA A 896 -19.72 18.92 9.92
C ALA A 896 -20.30 18.06 11.07
N ALA A 897 -19.60 16.99 11.46
CA ALA A 897 -19.91 16.22 12.66
C ALA A 897 -19.19 16.81 13.87
N ASN A 898 -19.77 16.65 15.05
CA ASN A 898 -19.12 16.98 16.32
C ASN A 898 -19.25 15.85 17.37
N HIS A 899 -19.94 14.76 17.02
CA HIS A 899 -20.04 13.55 17.83
C HIS A 899 -19.38 12.36 17.14
N VAL A 900 -18.61 11.60 17.91
CA VAL A 900 -17.93 10.38 17.46
C VAL A 900 -18.28 9.25 18.41
N ILE A 901 -18.82 8.15 17.89
CA ILE A 901 -19.12 6.94 18.66
C ILE A 901 -18.21 5.82 18.14
N HIS A 902 -17.27 5.37 18.97
CA HIS A 902 -16.48 4.17 18.67
C HIS A 902 -17.27 2.93 19.09
N TYR A 903 -18.26 2.57 18.28
CA TYR A 903 -19.13 1.43 18.56
C TYR A 903 -18.31 0.14 18.67
N SER A 904 -17.46 -0.15 17.70
CA SER A 904 -16.48 -1.23 17.80
C SER A 904 -15.08 -0.64 17.99
N ARG A 905 -14.52 -0.74 19.20
CA ARG A 905 -13.18 -0.26 19.56
C ARG A 905 -12.10 -0.98 18.75
N TRP A 906 -11.04 -0.25 18.41
CA TRP A 906 -9.88 -0.78 17.69
C TRP A 906 -8.81 -1.26 18.68
N TRP A 907 -8.01 -2.27 18.31
CA TRP A 907 -6.97 -2.84 19.19
C TRP A 907 -5.76 -1.93 19.43
N ASN A 908 -5.59 -0.95 18.55
CA ASN A 908 -4.49 0.03 18.55
C ASN A 908 -5.07 1.43 18.82
N PRO A 909 -4.73 2.07 19.95
CA PRO A 909 -5.27 3.37 20.33
C PRO A 909 -4.93 4.48 19.33
N ALA A 910 -3.75 4.44 18.71
CA ALA A 910 -3.34 5.46 17.74
C ALA A 910 -4.25 5.50 16.50
N LYS A 911 -4.72 4.33 16.03
CA LYS A 911 -5.69 4.24 14.92
C LYS A 911 -7.07 4.73 15.32
N GLU A 912 -7.46 4.53 16.58
CA GLU A 912 -8.72 5.04 17.13
C GLU A 912 -8.69 6.57 17.29
N ASP A 913 -7.55 7.11 17.72
CA ASP A 913 -7.32 8.55 17.87
C ASP A 913 -7.26 9.23 16.49
N GLN A 914 -6.56 8.62 15.51
CA GLN A 914 -6.55 9.04 14.10
C GLN A 914 -7.97 9.12 13.50
N ALA A 915 -8.85 8.18 13.86
CA ALA A 915 -10.25 8.20 13.40
C ALA A 915 -11.05 9.33 14.06
N SER A 916 -10.87 9.56 15.36
CA SER A 916 -11.51 10.66 16.10
C SER A 916 -11.06 12.04 15.60
N ASP A 917 -9.79 12.16 15.23
CA ASP A 917 -9.16 13.38 14.75
C ASP A 917 -9.61 13.78 13.33
N ARG A 918 -10.41 12.96 12.65
CA ARG A 918 -11.14 13.36 11.44
C ARG A 918 -12.23 14.38 11.72
N VAL A 919 -12.72 14.40 12.97
CA VAL A 919 -13.67 15.39 13.49
C VAL A 919 -12.94 16.47 14.29
N TYR A 920 -11.99 16.09 15.13
CA TYR A 920 -11.18 16.99 15.94
C TYR A 920 -9.97 17.53 15.18
N ARG A 921 -10.22 18.51 14.30
CA ARG A 921 -9.21 19.13 13.41
C ARG A 921 -9.51 20.61 13.15
N ILE A 922 -8.54 21.31 12.58
CA ILE A 922 -8.69 22.71 12.13
C ILE A 922 -9.93 22.82 11.23
N GLY A 923 -10.78 23.81 11.54
CA GLY A 923 -12.08 24.03 10.90
C GLY A 923 -13.28 23.53 11.71
N GLN A 924 -13.05 22.75 12.77
CA GLN A 924 -14.08 22.40 13.74
C GLN A 924 -14.44 23.62 14.61
N LYS A 925 -15.74 23.93 14.72
CA LYS A 925 -16.24 25.10 15.47
C LYS A 925 -17.04 24.72 16.72
N ARG A 926 -17.37 23.43 16.90
CA ARG A 926 -18.19 22.93 18.01
C ARG A 926 -17.37 22.00 18.91
N PRO A 927 -17.67 21.94 20.22
CA PRO A 927 -17.10 20.94 21.11
C PRO A 927 -17.25 19.53 20.54
N VAL A 928 -16.16 18.77 20.56
CA VAL A 928 -16.13 17.41 20.03
C VAL A 928 -16.35 16.43 21.15
N HIS A 929 -17.34 15.56 20.99
CA HIS A 929 -17.68 14.54 21.98
C HIS A 929 -17.38 13.14 21.44
N ILE A 930 -16.52 12.41 22.14
CA ILE A 930 -16.15 11.03 21.84
C ILE A 930 -16.81 10.11 22.86
N TYR A 931 -17.58 9.14 22.37
CA TYR A 931 -18.31 8.18 23.20
C TYR A 931 -17.76 6.78 22.99
N LEU A 932 -17.58 6.05 24.10
CA LEU A 932 -17.04 4.69 24.11
C LEU A 932 -18.06 3.72 24.73
N PRO A 933 -19.09 3.27 23.99
CA PRO A 933 -20.10 2.34 24.51
C PRO A 933 -19.48 1.02 24.98
N MET A 934 -19.88 0.55 26.17
CA MET A 934 -19.36 -0.68 26.79
C MET A 934 -20.46 -1.51 27.43
N ALA A 935 -20.42 -2.82 27.20
CA ALA A 935 -21.24 -3.77 27.94
C ALA A 935 -20.56 -4.12 29.27
N THR A 936 -21.29 -4.09 30.39
CA THR A 936 -20.77 -4.37 31.74
C THR A 936 -21.51 -5.53 32.41
N HIS A 937 -20.90 -6.10 33.45
CA HIS A 937 -21.50 -7.16 34.26
C HIS A 937 -21.20 -6.93 35.76
N PRO A 938 -22.16 -7.16 36.68
CA PRO A 938 -21.99 -6.86 38.10
C PRO A 938 -20.95 -7.72 38.83
N LYS A 939 -20.65 -8.92 38.31
CA LYS A 939 -19.78 -9.91 39.03
C LYS A 939 -18.37 -10.03 38.48
N PHE A 940 -18.10 -9.57 37.26
CA PHE A 940 -16.80 -9.75 36.61
C PHE A 940 -16.57 -8.70 35.52
N GLN A 941 -15.31 -8.47 35.18
CA GLN A 941 -14.95 -7.55 34.09
C GLN A 941 -15.26 -8.17 32.73
N THR A 942 -15.99 -7.44 31.89
CA THR A 942 -16.34 -7.85 30.53
C THR A 942 -15.21 -7.53 29.55
N PHE A 943 -15.32 -8.09 28.34
CA PHE A 943 -14.42 -7.80 27.23
C PHE A 943 -14.23 -6.30 26.98
N ASP A 944 -15.31 -5.53 26.89
CA ASP A 944 -15.24 -4.09 26.59
C ASP A 944 -14.50 -3.30 27.70
N VAL A 945 -14.76 -3.62 28.97
CA VAL A 945 -14.11 -2.95 30.13
C VAL A 945 -12.61 -3.24 30.13
N ILE A 946 -12.23 -4.51 29.93
CA ILE A 946 -10.82 -4.92 29.87
C ILE A 946 -10.11 -4.26 28.69
N LEU A 947 -10.77 -4.22 27.52
CA LEU A 947 -10.22 -3.57 26.34
C LEU A 947 -10.02 -2.07 26.60
N ASN A 948 -10.97 -1.39 27.24
CA ASN A 948 -10.85 0.02 27.58
C ASN A 948 -9.66 0.29 28.50
N GLU A 949 -9.53 -0.45 29.61
CA GLU A 949 -8.39 -0.31 30.54
C GLU A 949 -7.04 -0.49 29.85
N LEU A 950 -6.95 -1.49 28.96
CA LEU A 950 -5.71 -1.76 28.23
C LEU A 950 -5.40 -0.65 27.22
N LEU A 951 -6.40 -0.14 26.50
CA LEU A 951 -6.21 0.98 25.57
C LEU A 951 -5.83 2.27 26.28
N GLU A 952 -6.47 2.60 27.40
CA GLU A 952 -6.17 3.81 28.19
C GLU A 952 -4.76 3.76 28.78
N ARG A 953 -4.37 2.63 29.37
CA ARG A 953 -3.00 2.43 29.86
C ARG A 953 -1.97 2.65 28.75
N LYS A 954 -2.26 2.14 27.54
CA LYS A 954 -1.34 2.23 26.39
C LYS A 954 -1.32 3.65 25.78
N ARG A 955 -2.44 4.38 25.80
CA ARG A 955 -2.49 5.82 25.45
C ARG A 955 -1.64 6.66 26.40
N GLN A 956 -1.73 6.44 27.70
CA GLN A 956 -0.98 7.19 28.70
C GLN A 956 0.54 7.04 28.51
N LEU A 957 1.00 5.85 28.12
CA LEU A 957 2.42 5.60 27.79
C LEU A 957 2.87 6.35 26.52
N SER A 958 1.97 6.51 25.54
CA SER A 958 2.26 7.16 24.25
C SER A 958 2.21 8.69 24.30
N HIS A 959 1.30 9.29 25.08
CA HIS A 959 1.10 10.75 25.11
C HIS A 959 2.32 11.56 25.61
N GLY A 960 3.25 10.94 26.33
CA GLY A 960 4.40 11.63 26.93
C GLY A 960 5.75 11.42 26.23
N THR A 961 5.86 10.55 25.21
CA THR A 961 7.18 10.14 24.69
C THR A 961 7.18 9.84 23.18
N LEU A 962 8.35 9.90 22.54
CA LEU A 962 8.55 9.49 21.12
C LEU A 962 8.44 7.97 20.91
N PHE A 963 8.15 7.18 21.96
CA PHE A 963 8.33 5.73 21.86
C PHE A 963 7.18 4.99 21.19
N PRO A 964 7.54 3.94 20.43
CA PRO A 964 6.64 2.87 20.08
C PRO A 964 6.66 1.92 21.25
N THR A 965 5.53 1.73 21.90
CA THR A 965 5.42 0.54 22.70
C THR A 965 5.11 -0.59 21.71
N GLU A 966 6.05 -1.51 21.46
CA GLU A 966 5.70 -2.86 20.98
C GLU A 966 4.65 -3.53 21.92
N GLN A 967 4.44 -2.91 23.08
CA GLN A 967 3.37 -3.13 24.05
C GLN A 967 2.10 -2.26 23.84
N VAL A 968 1.93 -1.46 22.76
CA VAL A 968 0.75 -0.57 22.51
C VAL A 968 -0.45 -1.30 21.91
N GLU A 969 -0.24 -2.39 21.17
CA GLU A 969 -1.37 -3.19 20.69
C GLU A 969 -1.84 -4.14 21.77
N VAL A 970 -3.14 -4.14 22.06
CA VAL A 970 -3.72 -5.07 23.03
C VAL A 970 -3.61 -6.49 22.47
N THR A 971 -2.82 -7.34 23.13
CA THR A 971 -2.66 -8.72 22.65
C THR A 971 -3.82 -9.61 23.10
N PRO A 972 -4.24 -10.58 22.28
CA PRO A 972 -5.19 -11.63 22.69
C PRO A 972 -4.86 -12.26 24.05
N LYS A 973 -3.56 -12.46 24.32
CA LYS A 973 -3.06 -13.08 25.55
C LYS A 973 -3.34 -12.20 26.78
N GLU A 974 -3.06 -10.89 26.70
CA GLU A 974 -3.31 -9.93 27.81
C GLU A 974 -4.78 -9.88 28.22
N ILE A 975 -5.69 -9.91 27.24
CA ILE A 975 -7.15 -9.88 27.50
C ILE A 975 -7.57 -11.14 28.26
N LEU A 976 -7.06 -12.30 27.86
CA LEU A 976 -7.41 -13.58 28.46
C LEU A 976 -6.83 -13.75 29.87
N GLU A 977 -5.61 -13.26 30.09
CA GLU A 977 -5.00 -13.18 31.41
C GLU A 977 -5.86 -12.33 32.34
N LYS A 978 -6.34 -11.16 31.90
CA LYS A 978 -7.26 -10.31 32.67
C LYS A 978 -8.65 -10.90 32.85
N LEU A 979 -9.16 -11.65 31.86
CA LEU A 979 -10.41 -12.43 31.97
C LEU A 979 -10.29 -13.63 32.94
N GLN A 980 -9.13 -13.86 33.55
CA GLN A 980 -8.82 -15.01 34.42
C GLN A 980 -8.99 -16.36 33.71
N LEU A 981 -8.97 -16.35 32.37
CA LEU A 981 -8.96 -17.54 31.53
C LEU A 981 -7.50 -17.91 31.25
N HIS A 982 -6.82 -18.52 32.22
CA HIS A 982 -5.44 -18.94 32.04
C HIS A 982 -5.34 -20.01 30.94
N PRO A 983 -4.70 -19.74 29.78
CA PRO A 983 -4.55 -20.74 28.73
C PRO A 983 -3.34 -21.65 28.95
N PHE A 984 -2.47 -21.33 29.93
CA PHE A 984 -1.25 -22.05 30.24
C PHE A 984 -0.93 -21.90 31.74
N GLY A 985 -0.92 -23.00 32.49
CA GLY A 985 -0.42 -23.06 33.86
C GLY A 985 -1.49 -23.18 34.94
N ASN A 986 -1.26 -24.13 35.85
CA ASN A 986 -2.02 -24.33 37.08
C ASN A 986 -2.15 -23.02 37.88
N LYS A 987 -3.26 -22.85 38.62
CA LYS A 987 -3.50 -21.70 39.50
C LYS A 987 -2.28 -21.48 40.42
N LYS A 988 -1.80 -20.24 40.55
CA LYS A 988 -0.73 -19.89 41.50
C LYS A 988 -1.09 -20.45 42.89
N GLY A 989 -0.22 -21.32 43.43
CA GLY A 989 -0.39 -21.97 44.72
C GLY A 989 -0.86 -23.43 44.71
N THR A 990 -1.23 -24.02 43.56
CA THR A 990 -1.54 -25.46 43.50
C THR A 990 -0.27 -26.32 43.32
N PRO A 991 -0.15 -27.49 43.99
CA PRO A 991 0.95 -28.41 43.79
C PRO A 991 1.04 -28.92 42.34
N LEU A 992 2.25 -29.01 41.79
CA LEU A 992 2.50 -29.55 40.46
C LEU A 992 2.24 -31.05 40.43
N THR A 993 1.53 -31.51 39.40
CA THR A 993 1.34 -32.93 39.11
C THR A 993 2.45 -33.44 38.18
N ILE A 994 2.57 -34.77 38.05
CA ILE A 994 3.52 -35.37 37.09
C ILE A 994 3.21 -34.98 35.63
N ILE A 995 1.96 -34.60 35.33
CA ILE A 995 1.54 -34.13 34.00
C ILE A 995 2.05 -32.70 33.77
N ASP A 996 2.02 -31.86 34.80
CA ASP A 996 2.57 -30.50 34.72
C ASP A 996 4.07 -30.52 34.50
N VAL A 997 4.78 -31.41 35.21
CA VAL A 997 6.23 -31.61 35.06
C VAL A 997 6.61 -32.10 33.66
N ASP A 998 5.77 -32.92 33.01
CA ASP A 998 5.97 -33.36 31.63
C ASP A 998 5.88 -32.20 30.61
N ASN A 999 5.15 -31.14 30.96
CA ASN A 999 4.92 -29.97 30.11
C ASN A 999 5.94 -28.84 30.32
N LEU A 1000 6.77 -28.91 31.36
CA LEU A 1000 7.86 -27.95 31.57
C LEU A 1000 8.84 -27.99 30.39
N ASP A 1001 9.30 -26.81 29.96
CA ASP A 1001 10.47 -26.70 29.10
C ASP A 1001 11.74 -27.11 29.86
N PRO A 1002 12.86 -27.43 29.17
CA PRO A 1002 14.06 -27.95 29.83
C PRO A 1002 14.60 -27.09 30.97
N GLU A 1003 14.65 -25.78 30.79
CA GLU A 1003 15.15 -24.83 31.80
C GLU A 1003 14.20 -24.77 33.01
N SER A 1004 12.89 -24.65 32.77
CA SER A 1004 11.90 -24.74 33.85
C SER A 1004 11.91 -26.09 34.57
N PHE A 1005 12.30 -27.17 33.89
CA PHE A 1005 12.44 -28.50 34.47
C PHE A 1005 13.66 -28.60 35.39
N GLU A 1006 14.82 -28.04 35.01
CA GLU A 1006 16.01 -27.95 35.87
C GLU A 1006 15.71 -27.17 37.15
N ILE A 1007 15.02 -26.03 37.02
CA ILE A 1007 14.63 -25.19 38.15
C ILE A 1007 13.59 -25.91 39.03
N PHE A 1008 12.66 -26.65 38.43
CA PHE A 1008 11.76 -27.54 39.16
C PHE A 1008 12.54 -28.59 39.98
N VAL A 1009 13.60 -29.18 39.42
CA VAL A 1009 14.46 -30.11 40.16
C VAL A 1009 15.12 -29.42 41.36
N ALA A 1010 15.66 -28.22 41.19
CA ALA A 1010 16.24 -27.46 42.30
C ALA A 1010 15.22 -27.19 43.41
N ALA A 1011 14.00 -26.77 43.05
CA ALA A 1011 12.91 -26.56 43.99
C ALA A 1011 12.46 -27.85 44.69
N LEU A 1012 12.41 -28.98 43.96
CA LEU A 1012 12.04 -30.27 44.51
C LEU A 1012 13.05 -30.76 45.56
N PHE A 1013 14.35 -30.64 45.29
CA PHE A 1013 15.38 -31.02 46.25
C PHE A 1013 15.44 -30.07 47.45
N GLU A 1014 15.14 -28.78 47.27
CA GLU A 1014 15.04 -27.85 48.40
C GLU A 1014 13.90 -28.24 49.35
N LYS A 1015 12.72 -28.60 48.83
CA LYS A 1015 11.60 -29.13 49.64
C LYS A 1015 11.92 -30.45 50.34
N GLN A 1016 12.93 -31.18 49.87
CA GLN A 1016 13.44 -32.40 50.52
C GLN A 1016 14.42 -32.12 51.66
N GLY A 1017 14.76 -30.85 51.93
CA GLY A 1017 15.65 -30.43 53.00
C GLY A 1017 17.09 -30.12 52.55
N TYR A 1018 17.37 -30.14 51.25
CA TYR A 1018 18.67 -29.72 50.72
C TYR A 1018 18.73 -28.20 50.58
N THR A 1019 19.94 -27.64 50.64
CA THR A 1019 20.17 -26.28 50.12
C THR A 1019 20.56 -26.41 48.66
N THR A 1020 19.86 -25.79 47.72
CA THR A 1020 20.09 -25.97 46.27
C THR A 1020 20.58 -24.71 45.58
N GLU A 1021 21.48 -24.87 44.61
CA GLU A 1021 21.99 -23.83 43.70
C GLU A 1021 21.72 -24.32 42.27
N HIS A 1022 20.98 -23.53 41.47
CA HIS A 1022 20.79 -23.78 40.04
C HIS A 1022 21.98 -23.18 39.27
N THR A 1023 22.56 -23.94 38.36
CA THR A 1023 23.77 -23.52 37.64
C THR A 1023 23.38 -22.67 36.41
N PRO A 1024 24.20 -21.67 36.04
CA PRO A 1024 23.89 -20.81 34.90
C PRO A 1024 23.98 -21.58 33.57
N TYR A 1025 23.05 -21.28 32.65
CA TYR A 1025 22.93 -21.91 31.32
C TYR A 1025 24.23 -21.86 30.48
N SER A 1026 25.10 -20.87 30.76
CA SER A 1026 26.43 -20.73 30.18
C SER A 1026 27.49 -21.05 31.25
N GLY A 1027 28.13 -22.21 31.16
CA GLY A 1027 29.23 -22.61 32.05
C GLY A 1027 28.85 -23.61 33.16
N ASP A 1028 27.71 -24.29 33.02
CA ASP A 1028 27.22 -25.39 33.87
C ASP A 1028 28.20 -26.59 33.99
N LYS A 1029 29.08 -26.77 33.00
CA LYS A 1029 30.10 -27.84 32.90
C LYS A 1029 29.55 -29.27 33.04
N GLY A 1030 28.25 -29.46 32.77
CA GLY A 1030 27.58 -30.77 32.80
C GLY A 1030 26.82 -31.09 34.09
N ALA A 1031 26.54 -30.10 34.95
CA ALA A 1031 25.63 -30.23 36.09
C ALA A 1031 24.65 -29.05 36.15
N ASP A 1032 23.35 -29.35 36.17
CA ASP A 1032 22.28 -28.34 36.17
C ASP A 1032 21.89 -27.86 37.60
N VAL A 1033 22.07 -28.71 38.62
CA VAL A 1033 21.71 -28.40 40.01
C VAL A 1033 22.76 -28.94 40.98
N VAL A 1034 23.21 -28.08 41.91
CA VAL A 1034 24.07 -28.45 43.05
C VAL A 1034 23.22 -28.47 44.32
N ALA A 1035 23.17 -29.58 45.05
CA ALA A 1035 22.36 -29.73 46.26
C ALA A 1035 23.22 -30.13 47.47
N PHE A 1036 23.19 -29.36 48.55
CA PHE A 1036 23.99 -29.58 49.76
C PHE A 1036 23.15 -30.25 50.86
N GLU A 1037 23.69 -31.29 51.49
CA GLU A 1037 23.04 -32.01 52.59
C GLU A 1037 23.39 -31.33 53.94
N ASN A 1038 22.38 -30.74 54.61
CA ASN A 1038 22.48 -30.05 55.90
C ASN A 1038 23.37 -28.78 55.98
N LYS A 1039 23.10 -27.95 57.01
CA LYS A 1039 23.70 -26.61 57.22
C LYS A 1039 25.24 -26.57 57.33
N ASN A 1040 25.91 -27.71 57.49
CA ASN A 1040 27.38 -27.77 57.62
C ASN A 1040 28.12 -28.03 56.30
N ARG A 1041 27.42 -28.21 55.16
CA ARG A 1041 27.99 -28.38 53.81
C ARG A 1041 29.18 -29.36 53.78
N THR A 1042 29.05 -30.57 54.30
CA THR A 1042 30.14 -31.57 54.25
C THR A 1042 30.02 -32.55 53.09
N ASP A 1043 28.80 -32.82 52.63
CA ASP A 1043 28.50 -33.71 51.50
C ASP A 1043 27.35 -33.11 50.64
N GLY A 1044 27.34 -33.41 49.34
CA GLY A 1044 26.31 -32.90 48.42
C GLY A 1044 26.02 -33.81 47.22
N LEU A 1045 24.93 -33.52 46.52
CA LEU A 1045 24.55 -34.11 45.25
C LEU A 1045 24.84 -33.14 44.11
N LEU A 1046 25.45 -33.66 43.05
CA LEU A 1046 25.60 -32.94 41.79
C LEU A 1046 24.65 -33.56 40.77
N ILE A 1047 23.67 -32.79 40.29
CA ILE A 1047 22.51 -33.33 39.58
C ILE A 1047 22.47 -32.81 38.15
N GLN A 1048 22.41 -33.72 37.18
CA GLN A 1048 22.12 -33.43 35.78
C GLN A 1048 20.68 -33.83 35.43
N ALA A 1049 19.88 -32.88 34.96
CA ALA A 1049 18.46 -33.01 34.66
C ALA A 1049 18.22 -33.13 33.15
N LYS A 1050 17.54 -34.20 32.72
CA LYS A 1050 17.13 -34.39 31.32
C LYS A 1050 15.62 -34.48 31.17
N GLN A 1051 15.03 -33.42 30.64
CA GLN A 1051 13.62 -33.38 30.23
C GLN A 1051 13.42 -34.08 28.88
N ARG A 1052 12.33 -34.86 28.75
CA ARG A 1052 11.86 -35.41 27.47
C ARG A 1052 10.35 -35.25 27.30
N LYS A 1053 9.93 -34.65 26.17
CA LYS A 1053 8.52 -34.46 25.77
C LYS A 1053 7.86 -35.69 25.12
N ALA A 1054 8.64 -36.63 24.60
CA ALA A 1054 8.16 -37.88 23.97
C ALA A 1054 8.57 -39.11 24.81
N ASP A 1055 8.11 -40.32 24.44
CA ASP A 1055 8.44 -41.57 25.14
C ASP A 1055 9.87 -42.07 24.87
N THR A 1056 10.75 -41.17 24.43
CA THR A 1056 12.17 -41.42 24.17
C THR A 1056 12.94 -41.48 25.48
N LYS A 1057 13.82 -42.48 25.59
CA LYS A 1057 14.63 -42.73 26.80
C LYS A 1057 15.97 -42.00 26.68
N PRO A 1058 16.38 -41.16 27.64
CA PRO A 1058 17.71 -40.54 27.61
C PRO A 1058 18.83 -41.59 27.59
N GLY A 1059 19.91 -41.27 26.87
CA GLY A 1059 21.12 -42.09 26.76
C GLY A 1059 22.13 -41.84 27.87
N PRO A 1060 23.34 -42.41 27.77
CA PRO A 1060 24.38 -42.31 28.80
C PRO A 1060 25.04 -40.92 28.87
N GLU A 1061 24.74 -40.01 27.94
CA GLU A 1061 25.43 -38.71 27.84
C GLU A 1061 25.31 -37.88 29.13
N ALA A 1062 24.14 -37.93 29.79
CA ALA A 1062 23.91 -37.23 31.05
C ALA A 1062 24.78 -37.74 32.21
N ILE A 1063 25.21 -39.00 32.15
CA ILE A 1063 26.05 -39.65 33.16
C ILE A 1063 27.50 -39.20 32.97
N ASP A 1064 27.95 -39.11 31.72
CA ASP A 1064 29.28 -38.59 31.39
C ASP A 1064 29.41 -37.10 31.74
N GLU A 1065 28.39 -36.30 31.43
CA GLU A 1065 28.31 -34.87 31.75
C GLU A 1065 28.47 -34.61 33.26
N VAL A 1066 27.69 -35.30 34.11
CA VAL A 1066 27.73 -35.06 35.55
C VAL A 1066 29.02 -35.54 36.22
N ILE A 1067 29.67 -36.57 35.65
CA ILE A 1067 30.97 -37.06 36.14
C ILE A 1067 32.09 -36.10 35.75
N ALA A 1068 32.05 -35.55 34.53
CA ALA A 1068 33.01 -34.54 34.09
C ALA A 1068 32.88 -33.26 34.93
N ALA A 1069 31.65 -32.89 35.31
CA ALA A 1069 31.37 -31.74 36.18
C ALA A 1069 31.93 -31.90 37.59
N LYS A 1070 32.01 -33.14 38.10
CA LYS A 1070 32.33 -33.45 39.50
C LYS A 1070 33.60 -32.77 40.00
N SER A 1071 34.74 -32.96 39.32
CA SER A 1071 36.03 -32.41 39.77
C SER A 1071 36.01 -30.88 39.90
N PHE A 1072 35.31 -30.20 39.00
CA PHE A 1072 35.20 -28.74 39.02
C PHE A 1072 34.37 -28.25 40.21
N TYR A 1073 33.22 -28.87 40.49
CA TYR A 1073 32.37 -28.44 41.60
C TYR A 1073 32.95 -28.84 42.97
N GLU A 1074 33.65 -29.98 43.06
CA GLU A 1074 34.41 -30.36 44.27
C GLU A 1074 35.51 -29.33 44.58
N GLU A 1075 36.25 -28.86 43.57
CA GLU A 1075 37.24 -27.79 43.73
C GLU A 1075 36.59 -26.44 44.08
N LYS A 1076 35.48 -26.07 43.41
CA LYS A 1076 34.77 -24.80 43.62
C LYS A 1076 34.19 -24.68 45.04
N HIS A 1077 33.64 -25.77 45.59
CA HIS A 1077 32.93 -25.73 46.87
C HIS A 1077 33.70 -26.38 48.03
N GLY A 1078 34.82 -27.05 47.76
CA GLY A 1078 35.68 -27.65 48.79
C GLY A 1078 35.09 -28.86 49.51
N ILE A 1079 34.15 -29.57 48.86
CA ILE A 1079 33.40 -30.70 49.44
C ILE A 1079 33.28 -31.84 48.44
N THR A 1080 32.95 -33.04 48.91
CA THR A 1080 32.78 -34.21 48.03
C THR A 1080 31.34 -34.28 47.51
N PHE A 1081 31.17 -34.48 46.19
CA PHE A 1081 29.85 -34.61 45.58
C PHE A 1081 29.56 -36.04 45.10
N THR A 1082 28.33 -36.49 45.36
CA THR A 1082 27.77 -37.70 44.76
C THR A 1082 27.03 -37.34 43.46
N PRO A 1083 27.48 -37.82 42.29
CA PRO A 1083 26.82 -37.53 41.02
C PRO A 1083 25.45 -38.21 40.92
N ALA A 1084 24.49 -37.48 40.38
CA ALA A 1084 23.12 -37.93 40.18
C ALA A 1084 22.56 -37.44 38.83
N VAL A 1085 21.67 -38.23 38.24
CA VAL A 1085 20.94 -37.88 37.02
C VAL A 1085 19.45 -38.02 37.25
N ILE A 1086 18.67 -37.08 36.74
CA ILE A 1086 17.22 -37.05 36.91
C ILE A 1086 16.50 -36.85 35.58
N THR A 1087 15.38 -37.54 35.41
CA THR A 1087 14.52 -37.38 34.22
C THR A 1087 13.05 -37.62 34.54
N ASN A 1088 12.16 -36.95 33.80
CA ASN A 1088 10.72 -37.19 33.86
C ASN A 1088 10.29 -38.52 33.17
N ARG A 1089 11.23 -39.23 32.53
CA ARG A 1089 11.02 -40.52 31.84
C ARG A 1089 11.86 -41.65 32.47
N LYS A 1090 12.26 -42.64 31.68
CA LYS A 1090 13.20 -43.71 32.07
C LYS A 1090 14.46 -43.60 31.22
N PHE A 1091 15.62 -43.83 31.82
CA PHE A 1091 16.87 -43.96 31.08
C PHE A 1091 16.87 -45.27 30.26
N ASN A 1092 17.65 -45.31 29.18
CA ASN A 1092 17.80 -46.54 28.40
C ASN A 1092 18.66 -47.58 29.15
N ARG A 1093 18.69 -48.84 28.69
CA ARG A 1093 19.42 -49.93 29.39
C ARG A 1093 20.91 -49.63 29.51
N THR A 1094 21.51 -49.05 28.48
CA THR A 1094 22.93 -48.67 28.46
C THR A 1094 23.26 -47.64 29.52
N ALA A 1095 22.46 -46.59 29.65
CA ALA A 1095 22.60 -45.56 30.67
C ALA A 1095 22.40 -46.12 32.09
N GLN A 1096 21.43 -47.00 32.30
CA GLN A 1096 21.25 -47.66 33.61
C GLN A 1096 22.45 -48.53 34.00
N GLN A 1097 23.09 -49.21 33.03
CA GLN A 1097 24.27 -50.02 33.26
C GLN A 1097 25.51 -49.13 33.51
N ASP A 1098 25.66 -48.04 32.75
CA ASP A 1098 26.76 -47.11 32.88
C ASP A 1098 26.73 -46.34 34.21
N ALA A 1099 25.54 -45.91 34.64
CA ALA A 1099 25.35 -45.28 35.95
C ALA A 1099 25.74 -46.22 37.10
N ARG A 1100 25.46 -47.53 36.99
CA ARG A 1100 25.91 -48.53 37.99
C ARG A 1100 27.42 -48.68 38.01
N ASN A 1101 28.05 -48.75 36.83
CA ASN A 1101 29.50 -48.89 36.73
C ASN A 1101 30.23 -47.67 37.30
N LYS A 1102 29.71 -46.47 37.03
CA LYS A 1102 30.32 -45.19 37.44
C LYS A 1102 29.79 -44.65 38.78
N ARG A 1103 28.98 -45.43 39.50
CA ARG A 1103 28.36 -45.07 40.80
C ARG A 1103 27.57 -43.76 40.79
N VAL A 1104 26.79 -43.53 39.74
CA VAL A 1104 25.90 -42.36 39.59
C VAL A 1104 24.48 -42.73 40.03
N THR A 1105 23.85 -41.89 40.85
CA THR A 1105 22.48 -42.10 41.33
C THR A 1105 21.47 -41.73 40.24
N VAL A 1106 20.45 -42.58 39.99
CA VAL A 1106 19.48 -42.37 38.91
C VAL A 1106 18.07 -42.16 39.45
N TYR A 1107 17.49 -41.00 39.15
CA TYR A 1107 16.12 -40.63 39.50
C TYR A 1107 15.21 -40.61 38.27
N GLU A 1108 14.31 -41.60 38.19
CA GLU A 1108 13.39 -41.76 37.05
C GLU A 1108 11.95 -41.39 37.41
N ARG A 1109 11.06 -41.38 36.41
CA ARG A 1109 9.63 -41.05 36.53
C ARG A 1109 8.92 -41.62 37.75
N ARG A 1110 9.19 -42.88 38.11
CA ARG A 1110 8.56 -43.53 39.28
C ARG A 1110 8.97 -42.87 40.59
N TRP A 1111 10.23 -42.49 40.74
CA TRP A 1111 10.73 -41.76 41.90
C TRP A 1111 10.17 -40.34 41.91
N MET A 1112 10.13 -39.67 40.76
CA MET A 1112 9.60 -38.32 40.64
C MET A 1112 8.12 -38.23 41.03
N LYS A 1113 7.30 -39.19 40.57
CA LYS A 1113 5.88 -39.27 40.93
C LYS A 1113 5.70 -39.42 42.45
N LYS A 1114 6.44 -40.33 43.08
CA LYS A 1114 6.42 -40.53 44.54
C LYS A 1114 6.90 -39.29 45.31
N SER A 1115 7.88 -38.57 44.74
CA SER A 1115 8.42 -37.36 45.36
C SER A 1115 7.43 -36.20 45.31
N LEU A 1116 6.70 -36.04 44.19
CA LEU A 1116 5.62 -35.05 44.07
C LEU A 1116 4.41 -35.37 44.97
N GLU A 1117 4.13 -36.65 45.23
CA GLU A 1117 3.10 -37.07 46.19
C GLU A 1117 3.49 -36.71 47.65
N LYS A 1118 4.80 -36.61 47.95
CA LYS A 1118 5.33 -36.36 49.30
C LYS A 1118 5.72 -34.90 49.54
N TYR A 1119 6.24 -34.20 48.53
CA TYR A 1119 6.77 -32.84 48.62
C TYR A 1119 6.03 -31.94 47.65
N SER A 1120 5.31 -30.95 48.20
CA SER A 1120 4.51 -30.01 47.41
C SER A 1120 5.40 -28.93 46.80
N VAL A 1121 5.62 -29.02 45.49
CA VAL A 1121 6.28 -28.00 44.68
C VAL A 1121 5.22 -27.29 43.85
N THR A 1122 5.17 -25.97 43.91
CA THR A 1122 4.20 -25.13 43.20
C THR A 1122 4.88 -24.31 42.09
N GLN A 1123 4.08 -23.75 41.18
CA GLN A 1123 4.61 -22.81 40.18
C GLN A 1123 5.30 -21.60 40.83
N THR A 1124 4.83 -21.16 42.00
CA THR A 1124 5.43 -20.06 42.77
C THR A 1124 6.85 -20.41 43.24
N ASP A 1125 7.11 -21.68 43.57
CA ASP A 1125 8.45 -22.13 43.96
C ASP A 1125 9.41 -22.08 42.76
N ILE A 1126 8.95 -22.48 41.57
CA ILE A 1126 9.74 -22.36 40.31
C ILE A 1126 10.02 -20.89 39.98
N ASP A 1127 9.01 -20.03 40.05
CA ASP A 1127 9.13 -18.60 39.75
C ASP A 1127 10.10 -17.91 40.72
N ARG A 1128 10.14 -18.34 42.00
CA ARG A 1128 11.09 -17.83 42.99
C ARG A 1128 12.54 -18.19 42.65
N PHE A 1129 12.80 -19.43 42.24
CA PHE A 1129 14.15 -19.84 41.81
C PHE A 1129 14.56 -19.16 40.49
N LYS A 1130 13.62 -18.93 39.56
CA LYS A 1130 13.87 -18.12 38.36
C LYS A 1130 14.35 -16.71 38.70
N PHE A 1131 13.70 -16.07 39.67
CA PHE A 1131 14.08 -14.73 40.14
C PHE A 1131 15.42 -14.69 40.89
N GLN A 1132 15.88 -15.82 41.45
CA GLN A 1132 17.19 -15.92 42.12
C GLN A 1132 18.33 -16.26 41.16
N ALA A 1133 18.02 -16.86 40.01
CA ALA A 1133 18.98 -17.25 38.97
C ALA A 1133 19.13 -16.19 37.85
N SER A 1134 18.23 -15.20 37.80
CA SER A 1134 18.34 -13.99 36.94
C SER A 1134 18.91 -12.83 37.74
#